data_AF-A0A1Y1Q5N9-F1
#
_entry.id   AF-A0A1Y1Q5N9-F1
#
_cell.length_a   1.000
_cell.length_b   1.000
_cell.length_c   1.000
_cell.angle_alpha   90.00
_cell.angle_beta   90.00
_cell.angle_gamma   90.00
#
_symmetry.space_group_name_H-M   'P 1'
#
loop_
_entity.id
_entity.type
_entity.pdbx_description
1 polymer ?
#
loop_
_entity_poly.entity_id
_entity_poly.type
_entity_poly.pdbx_seq_one_letter_code
_entity_poly.pdbx_strand_id
1 'polypeptide(L)'
;MRLVKLWVLVLGLGWGLVCWGEQGAGVDPGEEYFQRGEFELAVGAWEEARLKLDPEKSPADYVDLSVNLAAAYQSLGRLREARNVLLCVEPCIPKNDSLRRAAVKSQLGDVYLVMGDSRPDNVQDDMMDNKIPCPINFCDVETITPPKPENNVVQACNYLEDALKENLVDKPLLRANILNKQGNVLVAQKKYEEALKKYKESVTLANQENDKALAINASLNGVQTTIDILWAYRKNVCFFRQIAEDVIEANEASVNIIDDIKDSKIADKLEKSLQEMQQAFNVDGNNTPFVNILQQGIKTLKGSIGESDLDKIINSTQAVLNLLKEDGPKTVFQQQVQKFLVTQLATILKQVQATNELKPYDKAFALMSVERLVQMLQALSTKKAQSCPLPSRLEVLKSLRLEQTQKLPVCSLSPLTQEEQLRFNALKEAAEVAKITKNSNIQAYVGGYLAQLYAERRCYEQAIQLTRRAIDSVKSYLPLNTEDFEKLWGYPDQLYRWEWQLAIFLKEQGQTPLKEVMVVYDRAEKYLQSVRDHYRSLPQPFLEDAIQFYFEWADLLLQVADKEADLIKKTGLLKKAIKGIESFKESELRNYFKDDCSVGTYKEHLKGVDRILPAKTAIFYPMMFDDRVELLLSFANSERSDNIIKQIKSPVVPKVLRQAAETLRKKMKPGYPTLKANDDPDLKVSREYVKYFPHANKLDEGLIQPVLSILHENGINTLIIIPDKFLRSTPFATLCKNCGENDKDNADRKKFLFQRYVLVIAPGWELTDHGQPQREKDWSLTLLNGLKNPKSTSCSSPPLVANHCTTGDVTTTLDFGELPNVTEELNNLQTLLGVEDENKLEEDKFKRHSVEDKLSKTAFFMVHFATHGYFDEDKDTSFLLACDGQLTLDHLQTLFESPVVQENPVELLFLSACQSALGKEPQAALGLAGIAVKAGVRSAVGTLWQVSSGESTRLLVEEFYGKYKGGKVSKAEALQQAQQSLITKESFYDPFFWAPFVLIGNWQ
;
A
#
# COMPACT_ATOMS: atom_id res chain seq x y z
N MET A 1 -5.27 -7.09 4.27
CA MET A 1 -5.35 -8.09 3.18
C MET A 1 -3.98 -8.54 2.63
N ARG A 2 -2.98 -8.87 3.48
CA ARG A 2 -1.81 -9.73 3.11
C ARG A 2 -2.19 -11.17 2.72
N LEU A 3 -3.49 -11.38 2.64
CA LEU A 3 -4.16 -12.47 3.30
C LEU A 3 -5.00 -13.20 2.28
N VAL A 4 -5.66 -12.59 1.28
CA VAL A 4 -6.63 -13.32 0.43
C VAL A 4 -6.10 -14.62 -0.22
N LYS A 5 -4.85 -14.72 -0.70
CA LYS A 5 -4.27 -16.01 -1.15
C LYS A 5 -3.34 -16.70 -0.16
N LEU A 6 -3.00 -16.05 0.96
CA LEU A 6 -2.48 -16.74 2.16
C LEU A 6 -3.63 -17.39 2.94
N TRP A 7 -4.84 -16.92 2.71
CA TRP A 7 -6.10 -17.32 3.28
C TRP A 7 -6.77 -18.32 2.37
N VAL A 8 -6.80 -18.13 1.05
CA VAL A 8 -7.16 -19.26 0.19
C VAL A 8 -6.18 -20.43 0.38
N LEU A 9 -4.90 -20.20 0.75
CA LEU A 9 -3.88 -21.20 1.14
C LEU A 9 -3.79 -21.56 2.66
N VAL A 10 -4.65 -21.03 3.53
CA VAL A 10 -4.78 -21.51 4.93
C VAL A 10 -6.25 -21.81 5.31
N LEU A 11 -7.24 -21.07 4.82
CA LEU A 11 -8.69 -21.38 4.90
C LEU A 11 -9.13 -22.60 4.06
N GLY A 12 -8.47 -22.91 2.94
CA GLY A 12 -8.72 -24.16 2.18
C GLY A 12 -8.58 -25.42 3.04
N LEU A 13 -7.86 -25.28 4.15
CA LEU A 13 -8.03 -25.90 5.46
C LEU A 13 -9.34 -26.61 5.87
N GLY A 14 -10.47 -26.03 5.46
CA GLY A 14 -11.79 -26.23 6.06
C GLY A 14 -12.79 -26.92 5.17
N TRP A 15 -12.34 -27.53 4.06
CA TRP A 15 -13.17 -28.37 3.18
C TRP A 15 -13.10 -29.84 3.58
N GLY A 16 -13.07 -30.09 4.88
CA GLY A 16 -14.04 -31.05 5.37
C GLY A 16 -15.41 -30.51 4.96
N LEU A 17 -15.90 -30.90 3.77
CA LEU A 17 -17.33 -31.19 3.61
C LEU A 17 -17.75 -31.68 4.99
N VAL A 18 -18.60 -30.93 5.69
CA VAL A 18 -19.36 -31.56 6.75
C VAL A 18 -20.02 -32.70 6.01
N CYS A 19 -19.47 -33.92 6.13
CA CYS A 19 -20.05 -35.08 5.49
C CYS A 19 -21.41 -35.18 6.16
N TRP A 20 -22.42 -34.70 5.45
CA TRP A 20 -23.80 -34.94 5.77
C TRP A 20 -23.92 -36.45 5.78
N GLY A 21 -24.14 -37.00 6.98
CA GLY A 21 -24.01 -38.44 7.23
C GLY A 21 -24.82 -39.28 6.25
N GLU A 22 -24.20 -40.41 5.87
CA GLU A 22 -24.78 -41.60 5.23
C GLU A 22 -25.96 -41.38 4.27
N GLN A 23 -25.69 -41.12 2.99
CA GLN A 23 -26.65 -41.46 1.93
C GLN A 23 -25.97 -41.97 0.65
N GLY A 24 -26.36 -43.17 0.24
CA GLY A 24 -26.41 -43.63 -1.16
C GLY A 24 -25.09 -43.89 -1.87
N ALA A 25 -24.85 -45.14 -2.27
CA ALA A 25 -23.71 -45.55 -3.07
C ALA A 25 -23.69 -44.86 -4.46
N GLY A 26 -22.93 -43.77 -4.59
CA GLY A 26 -22.53 -43.12 -5.84
C GLY A 26 -21.43 -42.10 -5.56
N VAL A 27 -20.36 -42.09 -6.37
CA VAL A 27 -19.27 -41.11 -6.25
C VAL A 27 -19.78 -39.77 -6.76
N ASP A 28 -19.76 -38.70 -5.95
CA ASP A 28 -20.07 -37.33 -6.39
C ASP A 28 -18.98 -36.85 -7.37
N PRO A 29 -19.28 -36.69 -8.68
CA PRO A 29 -18.29 -36.27 -9.67
C PRO A 29 -17.76 -34.86 -9.41
N GLY A 30 -18.58 -33.97 -8.84
CA GLY A 30 -18.16 -32.61 -8.52
C GLY A 30 -17.10 -32.59 -7.42
N GLU A 31 -17.28 -33.41 -6.38
CA GLU A 31 -16.27 -33.60 -5.33
C GLU A 31 -14.98 -34.21 -5.90
N GLU A 32 -15.06 -35.17 -6.83
CA GLU A 32 -13.88 -35.73 -7.48
C GLU A 32 -13.08 -34.67 -8.26
N TYR A 33 -13.78 -33.82 -9.03
CA TYR A 33 -13.17 -32.68 -9.72
C TYR A 33 -12.58 -31.66 -8.74
N PHE A 34 -13.29 -31.35 -7.66
CA PHE A 34 -12.81 -30.42 -6.64
C PHE A 34 -11.51 -30.93 -5.98
N GLN A 35 -11.45 -32.22 -5.64
CA GLN A 35 -10.25 -32.84 -5.08
C GLN A 35 -9.06 -32.87 -6.08
N ARG A 36 -9.34 -32.88 -7.38
CA ARG A 36 -8.33 -32.73 -8.45
C ARG A 36 -7.91 -31.28 -8.71
N GLY A 37 -8.52 -30.31 -8.02
CA GLY A 37 -8.29 -28.88 -8.25
C GLY A 37 -8.90 -28.40 -9.57
N GLU A 38 -9.80 -29.19 -10.14
CA GLU A 38 -10.51 -28.90 -11.38
C GLU A 38 -11.79 -28.12 -11.07
N PHE A 39 -11.63 -26.94 -10.46
CA PHE A 39 -12.76 -26.19 -9.89
C PHE A 39 -13.82 -25.80 -10.91
N GLU A 40 -13.44 -25.51 -12.16
CA GLU A 40 -14.42 -25.20 -13.22
C GLU A 40 -15.26 -26.43 -13.60
N LEU A 41 -14.65 -27.62 -13.62
CA LEU A 41 -15.38 -28.87 -13.84
C LEU A 41 -16.25 -29.23 -12.63
N ALA A 42 -15.79 -28.93 -11.42
CA ALA A 42 -16.59 -29.07 -10.19
C ALA A 42 -17.82 -28.14 -10.21
N VAL A 43 -17.64 -26.87 -10.62
CA VAL A 43 -18.75 -25.92 -10.86
C VAL A 43 -19.74 -26.54 -11.84
N GLY A 44 -19.29 -26.99 -13.01
CA GLY A 44 -20.18 -27.57 -14.03
C GLY A 44 -20.95 -28.80 -13.52
N ALA A 45 -20.27 -29.69 -12.79
CA ALA A 45 -20.89 -30.89 -12.23
C ALA A 45 -21.94 -30.57 -11.15
N TRP A 46 -21.65 -29.66 -10.23
CA TRP A 46 -22.58 -29.27 -9.16
C TRP A 46 -23.72 -28.38 -9.67
N GLU A 47 -23.49 -27.53 -10.68
CA GLU A 47 -24.56 -26.81 -11.38
C GLU A 47 -25.53 -27.79 -12.07
N GLU A 48 -25.00 -28.78 -12.80
CA GLU A 48 -25.83 -29.79 -13.46
C GLU A 48 -26.60 -30.66 -12.46
N ALA A 49 -25.95 -31.08 -11.36
CA ALA A 49 -26.60 -31.83 -10.29
C ALA A 49 -27.72 -31.02 -9.63
N ARG A 50 -27.47 -29.73 -9.38
CA ARG A 50 -28.45 -28.82 -8.78
C ARG A 50 -29.64 -28.57 -9.70
N LEU A 51 -29.44 -28.49 -11.02
CA LEU A 51 -30.52 -28.35 -12.02
C LEU A 51 -31.45 -29.58 -12.10
N LYS A 52 -30.94 -30.77 -11.76
CA LYS A 52 -31.72 -32.03 -11.78
C LYS A 52 -32.52 -32.26 -10.49
N LEU A 53 -32.25 -31.50 -9.43
CA LEU A 53 -32.97 -31.59 -8.18
C LEU A 53 -34.22 -30.72 -8.21
N ASP A 54 -35.31 -31.28 -7.71
CA ASP A 54 -36.51 -30.51 -7.38
C ASP A 54 -36.31 -29.90 -5.97
N PRO A 55 -36.14 -28.57 -5.87
CA PRO A 55 -35.80 -27.93 -4.60
C PRO A 55 -36.91 -28.03 -3.54
N GLU A 56 -38.16 -28.27 -3.95
CA GLU A 56 -39.29 -28.50 -3.04
C GLU A 56 -39.31 -29.92 -2.48
N LYS A 57 -38.88 -30.91 -3.28
CA LYS A 57 -38.85 -32.32 -2.87
C LYS A 57 -37.58 -32.69 -2.10
N SER A 58 -36.46 -32.07 -2.43
CA SER A 58 -35.14 -32.31 -1.84
C SER A 58 -34.45 -31.00 -1.41
N PRO A 59 -35.06 -30.21 -0.51
CA PRO A 59 -34.51 -28.92 -0.10
C PRO A 59 -33.16 -29.05 0.61
N ALA A 60 -32.96 -30.16 1.33
CA ALA A 60 -31.70 -30.51 1.99
C ALA A 60 -30.55 -30.65 1.00
N ASP A 61 -30.71 -31.51 -0.02
CA ASP A 61 -29.68 -31.80 -1.02
C ASP A 61 -29.37 -30.57 -1.88
N TYR A 62 -30.38 -29.74 -2.15
CA TYR A 62 -30.22 -28.50 -2.91
C TYR A 62 -29.38 -27.45 -2.16
N VAL A 63 -29.57 -27.32 -0.85
CA VAL A 63 -28.75 -26.45 0.01
C VAL A 63 -27.31 -26.98 0.08
N ASP A 64 -27.13 -28.29 0.27
CA ASP A 64 -25.80 -28.89 0.42
C ASP A 64 -24.98 -28.72 -0.87
N LEU A 65 -25.56 -28.94 -2.05
CA LEU A 65 -24.91 -28.64 -3.33
C LEU A 65 -24.65 -27.15 -3.54
N SER A 66 -25.49 -26.26 -3.03
CA SER A 66 -25.29 -24.81 -3.14
C SER A 66 -24.10 -24.35 -2.30
N VAL A 67 -23.86 -24.97 -1.13
CA VAL A 67 -22.64 -24.74 -0.34
C VAL A 67 -21.41 -25.24 -1.09
N ASN A 68 -21.47 -26.41 -1.71
CA ASN A 68 -20.37 -26.95 -2.54
C ASN A 68 -20.10 -26.09 -3.78
N LEU A 69 -21.14 -25.61 -4.46
CA LEU A 69 -20.98 -24.73 -5.60
C LEU A 69 -20.35 -23.39 -5.19
N ALA A 70 -20.78 -22.81 -4.07
CA ALA A 70 -20.16 -21.62 -3.51
C ALA A 70 -18.67 -21.83 -3.17
N ALA A 71 -18.28 -23.05 -2.78
CA ALA A 71 -16.88 -23.47 -2.63
C ALA A 71 -16.04 -23.28 -3.87
N ALA A 72 -16.54 -23.84 -4.97
CA ALA A 72 -15.82 -23.91 -6.22
C ALA A 72 -15.70 -22.50 -6.79
N TYR A 73 -16.78 -21.72 -6.72
CA TYR A 73 -16.74 -20.30 -7.05
C TYR A 73 -15.74 -19.52 -6.20
N GLN A 74 -15.73 -19.70 -4.88
CA GLN A 74 -14.74 -19.05 -4.01
C GLN A 74 -13.31 -19.44 -4.38
N SER A 75 -13.07 -20.72 -4.71
CA SER A 75 -11.76 -21.25 -5.13
C SER A 75 -11.29 -20.68 -6.47
N LEU A 76 -12.23 -20.32 -7.35
CA LEU A 76 -11.98 -19.62 -8.61
C LEU A 76 -11.83 -18.09 -8.42
N GLY A 77 -12.22 -17.55 -7.27
CA GLY A 77 -12.29 -16.10 -7.03
C GLY A 77 -13.60 -15.45 -7.51
N ARG A 78 -14.60 -16.24 -7.88
CA ARG A 78 -15.97 -15.84 -8.27
C ARG A 78 -16.83 -15.54 -7.04
N LEU A 79 -16.38 -14.58 -6.22
CA LEU A 79 -16.92 -14.33 -4.88
C LEU A 79 -18.38 -13.84 -4.91
N ARG A 80 -18.79 -13.15 -5.98
CA ARG A 80 -20.18 -12.70 -6.14
C ARG A 80 -21.11 -13.87 -6.39
N GLU A 81 -20.72 -14.80 -7.26
CA GLU A 81 -21.48 -16.00 -7.55
C GLU A 81 -21.56 -16.90 -6.32
N ALA A 82 -20.45 -17.05 -5.58
CA ALA A 82 -20.44 -17.74 -4.30
C ALA A 82 -21.44 -17.13 -3.30
N ARG A 83 -21.40 -15.80 -3.13
CA ARG A 83 -22.32 -15.06 -2.25
C ARG A 83 -23.78 -15.23 -2.72
N ASN A 84 -24.04 -15.03 -4.00
CA ASN A 84 -25.40 -15.02 -4.54
C ASN A 84 -26.06 -16.40 -4.40
N VAL A 85 -25.33 -17.48 -4.66
CA VAL A 85 -25.83 -18.85 -4.46
C VAL A 85 -26.21 -19.09 -3.00
N LEU A 86 -25.39 -18.63 -2.05
CA LEU A 86 -25.66 -18.80 -0.62
C LEU A 86 -26.82 -17.93 -0.13
N LEU A 87 -26.90 -16.67 -0.59
CA LEU A 87 -28.01 -15.78 -0.27
C LEU A 87 -29.34 -16.34 -0.77
N CYS A 88 -29.38 -16.93 -1.97
CA CYS A 88 -30.58 -17.57 -2.53
C CYS A 88 -31.10 -18.75 -1.70
N VAL A 89 -30.23 -19.43 -0.94
CA VAL A 89 -30.64 -20.59 -0.15
C VAL A 89 -30.84 -20.31 1.33
N GLU A 90 -30.22 -19.26 1.88
CA GLU A 90 -30.33 -18.90 3.29
C GLU A 90 -31.78 -18.78 3.83
N PRO A 91 -32.69 -18.02 3.21
CA PRO A 91 -34.04 -17.82 3.75
C PRO A 91 -34.92 -19.08 3.64
N CYS A 92 -34.49 -20.04 2.81
CA CYS A 92 -35.24 -21.23 2.42
C CYS A 92 -35.05 -22.38 3.41
N ILE A 93 -34.14 -22.25 4.38
CA ILE A 93 -33.79 -23.31 5.31
C ILE A 93 -34.81 -23.32 6.48
N PRO A 94 -35.52 -24.44 6.73
CA PRO A 94 -36.52 -24.54 7.79
C PRO A 94 -35.96 -24.21 9.18
N LYS A 95 -36.75 -23.57 10.07
CA LYS A 95 -36.33 -23.15 11.43
C LYS A 95 -35.87 -24.29 12.35
N ASN A 96 -36.25 -25.53 12.07
CA ASN A 96 -35.77 -26.71 12.80
C ASN A 96 -34.45 -27.29 12.26
N ASP A 97 -33.99 -26.88 11.06
CA ASP A 97 -32.70 -27.30 10.50
C ASP A 97 -31.57 -26.34 10.88
N SER A 98 -31.19 -26.36 12.17
CA SER A 98 -30.09 -25.54 12.68
C SER A 98 -28.74 -25.86 12.02
N LEU A 99 -28.57 -27.08 11.49
CA LEU A 99 -27.32 -27.54 10.88
C LEU A 99 -27.06 -26.81 9.56
N ARG A 100 -28.03 -26.81 8.64
CA ARG A 100 -27.90 -26.11 7.35
C ARG A 100 -27.85 -24.60 7.48
N ARG A 101 -28.62 -24.03 8.42
CA ARG A 101 -28.55 -22.59 8.69
C ARG A 101 -27.17 -22.17 9.16
N ALA A 102 -26.61 -22.89 10.13
CA ALA A 102 -25.27 -22.61 10.61
C ALA A 102 -24.21 -22.81 9.51
N ALA A 103 -24.35 -23.82 8.64
CA ALA A 103 -23.43 -24.07 7.53
C ALA A 103 -23.48 -22.95 6.46
N VAL A 104 -24.67 -22.54 6.01
CA VAL A 104 -24.82 -21.47 5.01
C VAL A 104 -24.35 -20.13 5.56
N LYS A 105 -24.74 -19.76 6.79
CA LYS A 105 -24.25 -18.55 7.45
C LYS A 105 -22.74 -18.58 7.65
N SER A 106 -22.18 -19.74 8.04
CA SER A 106 -20.73 -19.92 8.14
C SER A 106 -20.01 -19.70 6.81
N GLN A 107 -20.59 -20.17 5.70
CA GLN A 107 -20.01 -19.99 4.38
C GLN A 107 -20.18 -18.57 3.85
N LEU A 108 -21.31 -17.92 4.10
CA LEU A 108 -21.51 -16.49 3.83
C LEU A 108 -20.47 -15.66 4.58
N GLY A 109 -20.25 -15.95 5.86
CA GLY A 109 -19.22 -15.30 6.66
C GLY A 109 -17.83 -15.38 6.04
N ASP A 110 -17.46 -16.55 5.52
CA ASP A 110 -16.18 -16.76 4.83
C ASP A 110 -16.11 -15.99 3.50
N VAL A 111 -17.17 -16.05 2.68
CA VAL A 111 -17.24 -15.33 1.40
C VAL A 111 -17.12 -13.82 1.61
N TYR A 112 -17.88 -13.24 2.56
CA TYR A 112 -17.80 -11.81 2.87
C TYR A 112 -16.41 -11.41 3.40
N LEU A 113 -15.78 -12.25 4.19
CA LEU A 113 -14.44 -12.01 4.71
C LEU A 113 -13.38 -12.00 3.60
N VAL A 114 -13.50 -12.91 2.62
CA VAL A 114 -12.63 -12.98 1.44
C VAL A 114 -12.89 -11.83 0.48
N MET A 115 -14.14 -11.38 0.33
CA MET A 115 -14.50 -10.18 -0.43
C MET A 115 -13.82 -8.93 0.14
N GLY A 116 -13.62 -8.89 1.46
CA GLY A 116 -12.96 -7.80 2.18
C GLY A 116 -13.72 -6.47 2.03
N ASP A 117 -13.26 -5.43 2.72
CA ASP A 117 -13.87 -4.09 2.63
C ASP A 117 -13.42 -3.40 1.33
N SER A 118 -13.87 -3.92 0.19
CA SER A 118 -13.93 -3.14 -1.04
C SER A 118 -15.18 -2.27 -0.95
N ARG A 119 -15.01 -0.95 -0.92
CA ARG A 119 -16.15 -0.04 -1.01
C ARG A 119 -16.89 -0.30 -2.32
N PRO A 120 -18.23 -0.27 -2.30
CA PRO A 120 -19.01 -0.12 -3.52
C PRO A 120 -18.94 1.34 -3.97
N ASP A 121 -17.88 1.73 -4.67
CA ASP A 121 -17.85 3.03 -5.35
C ASP A 121 -18.34 2.85 -6.80
N ASN A 122 -19.45 3.54 -7.11
CA ASN A 122 -19.86 4.01 -8.43
C ASN A 122 -19.91 3.00 -9.58
N VAL A 123 -20.68 1.93 -9.41
CA VAL A 123 -21.56 1.53 -10.52
C VAL A 123 -22.97 1.96 -10.14
N GLN A 124 -23.40 3.10 -10.68
CA GLN A 124 -24.80 3.50 -10.72
C GLN A 124 -25.62 2.62 -11.69
N ASP A 125 -25.19 1.37 -11.90
CA ASP A 125 -25.74 0.37 -12.81
C ASP A 125 -25.46 -1.03 -12.21
N ASP A 126 -26.22 -1.38 -11.16
CA ASP A 126 -26.60 -2.76 -10.76
C ASP A 126 -26.78 -2.95 -9.24
N MET A 127 -26.44 -1.99 -8.38
CA MET A 127 -26.46 -2.22 -6.91
C MET A 127 -27.51 -1.44 -6.10
N MET A 128 -28.37 -0.63 -6.74
CA MET A 128 -29.43 0.09 -6.02
C MET A 128 -30.82 -0.56 -6.08
N ASP A 129 -31.07 -1.51 -7.01
CA ASP A 129 -32.38 -2.20 -7.07
C ASP A 129 -32.38 -3.61 -7.70
N ASN A 130 -31.21 -4.18 -8.08
CA ASN A 130 -31.18 -5.54 -8.64
C ASN A 130 -31.26 -6.58 -7.52
N LYS A 131 -32.47 -6.79 -7.05
CA LYS A 131 -33.06 -8.12 -6.87
C LYS A 131 -32.22 -9.20 -7.58
N ILE A 132 -31.41 -9.94 -6.83
CA ILE A 132 -30.62 -11.06 -7.35
C ILE A 132 -31.62 -12.13 -7.78
N PRO A 133 -31.72 -12.49 -9.07
CA PRO A 133 -32.64 -13.52 -9.51
C PRO A 133 -32.21 -14.86 -8.91
N CYS A 134 -33.10 -15.46 -8.12
CA CYS A 134 -32.91 -16.81 -7.63
C CYS A 134 -33.63 -17.80 -8.55
N PRO A 135 -33.19 -19.07 -8.61
CA PRO A 135 -33.86 -20.08 -9.42
C PRO A 135 -35.35 -20.21 -9.08
N ILE A 136 -36.20 -20.13 -10.10
CA ILE A 136 -37.67 -20.29 -9.99
C ILE A 136 -37.95 -21.68 -9.40
N ASN A 137 -38.86 -21.76 -8.40
CA ASN A 137 -39.26 -22.97 -7.64
C ASN A 137 -38.41 -23.35 -6.41
N PHE A 138 -37.57 -22.47 -5.85
CA PHE A 138 -37.03 -22.68 -4.49
C PHE A 138 -37.65 -21.69 -3.49
N CYS A 139 -38.58 -22.19 -2.68
CA CYS A 139 -39.25 -21.46 -1.59
C CYS A 139 -39.91 -20.12 -1.97
N ASP A 140 -40.40 -19.99 -3.21
CA ASP A 140 -41.11 -18.80 -3.75
C ASP A 140 -40.33 -17.47 -3.66
N VAL A 141 -39.01 -17.53 -3.46
CA VAL A 141 -38.15 -16.34 -3.48
C VAL A 141 -37.62 -16.13 -4.89
N GLU A 142 -38.31 -15.31 -5.70
CA GLU A 142 -37.85 -14.98 -7.05
C GLU A 142 -36.58 -14.13 -7.03
N THR A 143 -36.44 -13.30 -6.00
CA THR A 143 -35.37 -12.30 -5.94
C THR A 143 -34.94 -11.98 -4.52
N ILE A 144 -33.64 -11.75 -4.30
CA ILE A 144 -33.09 -11.33 -2.99
C ILE A 144 -32.35 -10.01 -3.11
N THR A 145 -32.56 -9.13 -2.13
CA THR A 145 -31.77 -7.92 -1.97
C THR A 145 -30.55 -8.23 -1.10
N PRO A 146 -29.32 -8.11 -1.61
CA PRO A 146 -28.14 -8.31 -0.78
C PRO A 146 -28.07 -7.25 0.34
N PRO A 147 -27.49 -7.56 1.51
CA PRO A 147 -27.31 -6.58 2.57
C PRO A 147 -26.45 -5.40 2.08
N LYS A 148 -26.82 -4.18 2.50
CA LYS A 148 -26.10 -2.95 2.11
C LYS A 148 -24.62 -3.04 2.55
N PRO A 149 -23.65 -2.86 1.64
CA PRO A 149 -22.24 -3.02 1.99
C PRO A 149 -21.72 -1.71 2.57
N GLU A 150 -21.82 -1.54 3.90
CA GLU A 150 -21.04 -0.51 4.60
C GLU A 150 -19.67 -1.08 5.04
N ASN A 151 -19.59 -2.40 5.33
CA ASN A 151 -18.35 -3.11 5.67
C ASN A 151 -18.54 -4.65 5.55
N ASN A 152 -17.80 -5.32 4.65
CA ASN A 152 -17.91 -6.77 4.43
C ASN A 152 -17.27 -7.59 5.58
N VAL A 153 -16.26 -7.06 6.27
CA VAL A 153 -15.68 -7.70 7.47
C VAL A 153 -16.69 -7.74 8.63
N VAL A 154 -17.52 -6.70 8.75
CA VAL A 154 -18.63 -6.65 9.72
C VAL A 154 -19.72 -7.64 9.32
N GLN A 155 -20.09 -7.72 8.03
CA GLN A 155 -21.04 -8.73 7.56
C GLN A 155 -20.52 -10.15 7.86
N ALA A 156 -19.23 -10.40 7.61
CA ALA A 156 -18.61 -11.67 7.96
C ALA A 156 -18.74 -12.01 9.46
N CYS A 157 -18.52 -11.01 10.32
CA CYS A 157 -18.68 -11.15 11.76
C CYS A 157 -20.13 -11.51 12.13
N ASN A 158 -21.10 -10.77 11.60
CA ASN A 158 -22.52 -10.96 11.88
C ASN A 158 -22.99 -12.37 11.49
N TYR A 159 -22.64 -12.82 10.28
CA TYR A 159 -23.01 -14.16 9.81
C TYR A 159 -22.41 -15.27 10.67
N LEU A 160 -21.15 -15.13 11.11
CA LEU A 160 -20.51 -16.13 11.98
C LEU A 160 -21.07 -16.11 13.41
N GLU A 161 -21.43 -14.95 13.94
CA GLU A 161 -22.14 -14.85 15.23
C GLU A 161 -23.53 -15.49 15.16
N ASP A 162 -24.28 -15.22 14.09
CA ASP A 162 -25.59 -15.80 13.88
C ASP A 162 -25.53 -17.32 13.65
N ALA A 163 -24.45 -17.82 13.03
CA ALA A 163 -24.19 -19.26 12.94
C ALA A 163 -23.97 -19.89 14.33
N LEU A 164 -23.29 -19.22 15.26
CA LEU A 164 -23.08 -19.71 16.63
C LEU A 164 -24.32 -19.62 17.53
N LYS A 165 -25.30 -18.78 17.19
CA LYS A 165 -26.60 -18.71 17.89
C LYS A 165 -27.50 -19.90 17.58
N GLU A 166 -27.23 -20.65 16.52
CA GLU A 166 -27.94 -21.87 16.19
C GLU A 166 -27.70 -22.96 17.26
N ASN A 167 -28.64 -23.89 17.44
CA ASN A 167 -28.47 -24.98 18.39
C ASN A 167 -27.46 -26.02 17.87
N LEU A 168 -26.19 -25.83 18.23
CA LEU A 168 -25.06 -26.68 17.82
C LEU A 168 -24.54 -27.61 18.93
N VAL A 169 -25.34 -27.86 19.98
CA VAL A 169 -24.91 -28.66 21.15
C VAL A 169 -24.42 -30.05 20.75
N ASP A 170 -25.12 -30.70 19.82
CA ASP A 170 -24.77 -32.04 19.31
C ASP A 170 -23.93 -31.99 18.02
N LYS A 171 -23.37 -30.83 17.67
CA LYS A 171 -22.60 -30.59 16.43
C LYS A 171 -21.24 -29.92 16.69
N PRO A 172 -20.37 -30.54 17.51
CA PRO A 172 -19.06 -29.98 17.92
C PRO A 172 -18.14 -29.64 16.75
N LEU A 173 -18.14 -30.42 15.66
CA LEU A 173 -17.32 -30.15 14.47
C LEU A 173 -17.73 -28.89 13.71
N LEU A 174 -19.03 -28.68 13.48
CA LEU A 174 -19.50 -27.46 12.82
C LEU A 174 -19.20 -26.22 13.69
N ARG A 175 -19.38 -26.34 15.01
CA ARG A 175 -18.99 -25.30 15.96
C ARG A 175 -17.48 -25.00 15.90
N ALA A 176 -16.65 -26.03 15.84
CA ALA A 176 -15.21 -25.88 15.70
C ALA A 176 -14.83 -25.15 14.39
N ASN A 177 -15.50 -25.45 13.27
CA ASN A 177 -15.27 -24.79 11.99
C ASN A 177 -15.66 -23.30 12.05
N ILE A 178 -16.83 -22.99 12.60
CA ILE A 178 -17.28 -21.59 12.79
C ILE A 178 -16.31 -20.81 13.68
N LEU A 179 -15.81 -21.41 14.77
CA LEU A 179 -14.81 -20.77 15.64
C LEU A 179 -13.49 -20.50 14.90
N ASN A 180 -13.03 -21.42 14.06
CA ASN A 180 -11.86 -21.18 13.21
C ASN A 180 -12.08 -19.98 12.28
N LYS A 181 -13.24 -19.91 11.61
CA LYS A 181 -13.61 -18.76 10.75
C LYS A 181 -13.78 -17.45 11.55
N GLN A 182 -14.27 -17.51 12.78
CA GLN A 182 -14.31 -16.33 13.66
C GLN A 182 -12.91 -15.84 14.01
N GLY A 183 -11.98 -16.75 14.32
CA GLY A 183 -10.58 -16.41 14.52
C GLY A 183 -10.02 -15.64 13.34
N ASN A 184 -10.36 -16.08 12.13
CA ASN A 184 -10.00 -15.41 10.88
C ASN A 184 -10.56 -13.99 10.82
N VAL A 185 -11.87 -13.77 11.03
CA VAL A 185 -12.46 -12.41 11.10
C VAL A 185 -11.74 -11.54 12.12
N LEU A 186 -11.44 -12.08 13.30
CA LEU A 186 -10.73 -11.35 14.36
C LEU A 186 -9.31 -10.96 13.95
N VAL A 187 -8.58 -11.80 13.20
CA VAL A 187 -7.30 -11.44 12.59
C VAL A 187 -7.46 -10.28 11.60
N ALA A 188 -8.50 -10.30 10.76
CA ALA A 188 -8.78 -9.20 9.84
C ALA A 188 -9.08 -7.88 10.57
N GLN A 189 -9.72 -7.97 11.74
CA GLN A 189 -9.95 -6.86 12.68
C GLN A 189 -8.73 -6.53 13.55
N LYS A 190 -7.59 -7.21 13.38
CA LYS A 190 -6.36 -7.10 14.19
C LYS A 190 -6.53 -7.45 15.67
N LYS A 191 -7.59 -8.17 16.04
CA LYS A 191 -7.86 -8.70 17.39
C LYS A 191 -7.18 -10.05 17.59
N TYR A 192 -5.85 -10.06 17.55
CA TYR A 192 -5.07 -11.30 17.46
C TYR A 192 -5.21 -12.21 18.69
N GLU A 193 -5.35 -11.67 19.90
CA GLU A 193 -5.53 -12.46 21.13
C GLU A 193 -6.85 -13.22 21.15
N GLU A 194 -7.94 -12.52 20.81
CA GLU A 194 -9.26 -13.13 20.66
C GLU A 194 -9.23 -14.19 19.55
N ALA A 195 -8.53 -13.92 18.44
CA ALA A 195 -8.36 -14.89 17.37
C ALA A 195 -7.64 -16.17 17.83
N LEU A 196 -6.53 -16.05 18.56
CA LEU A 196 -5.78 -17.19 19.12
C LEU A 196 -6.63 -18.02 20.07
N LYS A 197 -7.50 -17.39 20.88
CA LYS A 197 -8.46 -18.09 21.72
C LYS A 197 -9.46 -18.90 20.89
N LYS A 198 -10.01 -18.32 19.82
CA LYS A 198 -10.94 -19.00 18.91
C LYS A 198 -10.31 -20.19 18.20
N TYR A 199 -9.07 -20.05 17.72
CA TYR A 199 -8.33 -21.17 17.12
C TYR A 199 -8.07 -22.28 18.15
N LYS A 200 -7.68 -21.94 19.39
CA LYS A 200 -7.45 -22.94 20.45
C LYS A 200 -8.74 -23.71 20.79
N GLU A 201 -9.87 -23.01 20.89
CA GLU A 201 -11.18 -23.64 21.11
C GLU A 201 -11.54 -24.57 19.93
N SER A 202 -11.33 -24.12 18.69
CA SER A 202 -11.52 -24.94 17.47
C SER A 202 -10.66 -26.21 17.48
N VAL A 203 -9.35 -26.09 17.75
CA VAL A 203 -8.42 -27.24 17.86
C VAL A 203 -8.87 -28.22 18.94
N THR A 204 -9.37 -27.73 20.07
CA THR A 204 -9.82 -28.58 21.17
C THR A 204 -11.02 -29.43 20.76
N LEU A 205 -12.04 -28.78 20.17
CA LEU A 205 -13.24 -29.46 19.69
C LEU A 205 -12.95 -30.42 18.53
N ALA A 206 -12.11 -30.01 17.58
CA ALA A 206 -11.73 -30.86 16.46
C ALA A 206 -10.99 -32.13 16.91
N ASN A 207 -10.08 -32.02 17.89
CA ASN A 207 -9.39 -33.20 18.44
C ASN A 207 -10.33 -34.13 19.23
N GLN A 208 -11.32 -33.60 19.94
CA GLN A 208 -12.31 -34.41 20.67
C GLN A 208 -13.13 -35.28 19.72
N GLU A 209 -13.42 -34.77 18.54
CA GLU A 209 -14.18 -35.45 17.49
C GLU A 209 -13.30 -36.19 16.48
N ASN A 210 -11.99 -36.27 16.74
CA ASN A 210 -10.99 -36.91 15.88
C ASN A 210 -10.91 -36.34 14.45
N ASP A 211 -11.29 -35.07 14.24
CA ASP A 211 -11.11 -34.34 12.97
C ASP A 211 -9.74 -33.67 12.93
N LYS A 212 -8.76 -34.42 12.40
CA LYS A 212 -7.38 -33.98 12.28
C LYS A 212 -7.21 -32.86 11.24
N ALA A 213 -8.05 -32.81 10.20
CA ALA A 213 -7.94 -31.80 9.15
C ALA A 213 -8.23 -30.41 9.72
N LEU A 214 -9.35 -30.28 10.44
CA LEU A 214 -9.74 -29.04 11.09
C LEU A 214 -8.79 -28.63 12.21
N ALA A 215 -8.29 -29.60 13.00
CA ALA A 215 -7.30 -29.33 14.04
C ALA A 215 -5.97 -28.78 13.46
N ILE A 216 -5.50 -29.35 12.34
CA ILE A 216 -4.32 -28.87 11.61
C ILE A 216 -4.58 -27.48 11.04
N ASN A 217 -5.75 -27.24 10.43
CA ASN A 217 -6.14 -25.94 9.90
C ASN A 217 -6.05 -24.84 10.97
N ALA A 218 -6.77 -25.02 12.07
CA ALA A 218 -6.83 -24.03 13.15
C ALA A 218 -5.47 -23.81 13.81
N SER A 219 -4.62 -24.84 13.88
CA SER A 219 -3.24 -24.71 14.35
C SER A 219 -2.38 -23.86 13.41
N LEU A 220 -2.50 -24.06 12.08
CA LEU A 220 -1.81 -23.25 11.08
C LEU A 220 -2.27 -21.79 11.11
N ASN A 221 -3.58 -21.53 11.25
CA ASN A 221 -4.12 -20.18 11.43
C ASN A 221 -3.58 -19.52 12.71
N GLY A 222 -3.46 -20.26 13.82
CA GLY A 222 -2.85 -19.76 15.05
C GLY A 222 -1.36 -19.42 14.90
N VAL A 223 -0.60 -20.25 14.19
CA VAL A 223 0.82 -19.98 13.88
C VAL A 223 0.94 -18.73 13.00
N GLN A 224 0.14 -18.63 11.94
CA GLN A 224 0.09 -17.44 11.08
C GLN A 224 -0.23 -16.18 11.87
N THR A 225 -1.24 -16.24 12.74
CA THR A 225 -1.62 -15.13 13.63
C THR A 225 -0.47 -14.72 14.54
N THR A 226 0.27 -15.69 15.08
CA THR A 226 1.45 -15.41 15.90
C THR A 226 2.56 -14.74 15.08
N ILE A 227 2.76 -15.16 13.83
CA ILE A 227 3.67 -14.49 12.91
C ILE A 227 3.19 -13.07 12.64
N ASP A 228 1.91 -12.83 12.38
CA ASP A 228 1.37 -11.48 12.16
C ASP A 228 1.59 -10.56 13.37
N ILE A 229 1.46 -11.08 14.60
CA ILE A 229 1.84 -10.37 15.83
C ILE A 229 3.33 -10.00 15.82
N LEU A 230 4.22 -10.94 15.46
CA LEU A 230 5.66 -10.68 15.39
C LEU A 230 6.02 -9.62 14.33
N TRP A 231 5.33 -9.63 13.20
CA TRP A 231 5.50 -8.62 12.15
C TRP A 231 4.98 -7.25 12.61
N ALA A 232 3.83 -7.19 13.26
CA ALA A 232 3.30 -5.96 13.87
C ALA A 232 4.26 -5.40 14.93
N TYR A 233 4.79 -6.28 15.80
CA TYR A 233 5.80 -5.95 16.79
C TYR A 233 7.06 -5.38 16.12
N ARG A 234 7.57 -6.01 15.07
CA ARG A 234 8.73 -5.52 14.32
C ARG A 234 8.49 -4.16 13.69
N LYS A 235 7.30 -3.92 13.11
CA LYS A 235 6.90 -2.60 12.59
C LYS A 235 6.98 -1.54 13.68
N ASN A 236 6.46 -1.85 14.87
CA ASN A 236 6.48 -0.95 16.02
C ASN A 236 7.91 -0.71 16.54
N VAL A 237 8.73 -1.76 16.69
CA VAL A 237 10.14 -1.63 17.08
C VAL A 237 10.93 -0.76 16.09
N CYS A 238 10.69 -0.95 14.80
CA CYS A 238 11.29 -0.12 13.76
C CYS A 238 10.87 1.34 13.84
N PHE A 239 9.59 1.57 14.13
CA PHE A 239 9.07 2.90 14.40
C PHE A 239 9.75 3.55 15.62
N PHE A 240 9.90 2.83 16.74
CA PHE A 240 10.57 3.34 17.94
C PHE A 240 12.08 3.53 17.78
N ARG A 241 12.76 2.63 17.06
CA ARG A 241 14.17 2.77 16.73
C ARG A 241 14.41 4.03 15.91
N GLN A 242 13.56 4.29 14.92
CA GLN A 242 13.64 5.50 14.13
C GLN A 242 13.46 6.74 15.02
N ILE A 243 12.46 6.75 15.90
CA ILE A 243 12.29 7.85 16.86
C ILE A 243 13.52 8.01 17.75
N ALA A 244 14.11 6.92 18.23
CA ALA A 244 15.30 6.97 19.08
C ALA A 244 16.53 7.50 18.32
N GLU A 245 16.71 7.10 17.06
CA GLU A 245 17.75 7.62 16.18
C GLU A 245 17.51 9.12 15.88
N ASP A 246 16.28 9.52 15.59
CA ASP A 246 15.88 10.92 15.38
C ASP A 246 16.11 11.77 16.65
N VAL A 247 15.85 11.20 17.84
CA VAL A 247 16.08 11.85 19.14
C VAL A 247 17.57 11.94 19.48
N ILE A 248 18.36 10.89 19.21
CA ILE A 248 19.82 10.91 19.39
C ILE A 248 20.46 11.93 18.43
N GLU A 249 19.99 11.99 17.19
CA GLU A 249 20.44 12.95 16.19
C GLU A 249 20.02 14.39 16.56
N ALA A 250 18.88 14.58 17.24
CA ALA A 250 18.49 15.85 17.84
C ALA A 250 19.35 16.21 19.08
N ASN A 251 19.84 15.22 19.82
CA ASN A 251 20.65 15.40 21.03
C ASN A 251 22.11 15.80 20.71
N GLU A 252 22.67 15.29 19.60
CA GLU A 252 23.99 15.75 19.10
C GLU A 252 23.96 17.21 18.58
N ALA A 253 22.77 17.73 18.26
CA ALA A 253 22.59 19.11 17.81
C ALA A 253 22.32 20.13 18.94
N SER A 254 22.06 19.69 20.18
CA SER A 254 21.54 20.60 21.23
C SER A 254 21.87 20.14 22.65
N VAL A 255 22.88 20.74 23.27
CA VAL A 255 23.31 20.42 24.66
C VAL A 255 22.36 21.00 25.74
N ASN A 256 21.31 21.76 25.40
CA ASN A 256 20.48 22.46 26.39
C ASN A 256 19.02 21.96 26.53
N ILE A 257 18.66 20.79 25.97
CA ILE A 257 17.26 20.30 25.94
C ILE A 257 16.86 19.44 27.16
N ILE A 258 17.77 19.19 28.10
CA ILE A 258 17.50 18.32 29.27
C ILE A 258 16.40 18.87 30.19
N ASP A 259 16.24 20.20 30.26
CA ASP A 259 15.16 20.80 31.06
C ASP A 259 13.81 20.81 30.32
N ASP A 260 13.78 20.76 28.99
CA ASP A 260 12.55 20.66 28.18
C ASP A 260 12.03 19.22 28.06
N ILE A 261 12.91 18.21 28.13
CA ILE A 261 12.51 16.79 28.10
C ILE A 261 11.72 16.40 29.36
N LYS A 262 12.04 17.01 30.51
CA LYS A 262 11.34 16.79 31.79
C LYS A 262 9.87 17.20 31.75
N ASP A 263 9.50 18.13 30.86
CA ASP A 263 8.12 18.62 30.67
C ASP A 263 7.44 18.06 29.39
N SER A 264 8.12 17.19 28.63
CA SER A 264 7.59 16.68 27.38
C SER A 264 6.77 15.41 27.57
N LYS A 265 5.59 15.36 26.93
CA LYS A 265 4.67 14.22 26.73
C LYS A 265 5.31 12.95 26.11
N ILE A 266 6.64 12.91 26.00
CA ILE A 266 7.44 11.81 25.44
C ILE A 266 7.69 10.73 26.51
N ALA A 267 7.88 11.12 27.78
CA ALA A 267 8.02 10.18 28.89
C ALA A 267 6.76 9.33 29.07
N ASP A 268 5.58 9.95 29.05
CA ASP A 268 4.28 9.27 29.13
C ASP A 268 4.01 8.35 27.93
N LYS A 269 4.44 8.76 26.72
CA LYS A 269 4.37 7.91 25.51
C LYS A 269 5.27 6.69 25.62
N LEU A 270 6.44 6.84 26.22
CA LEU A 270 7.39 5.75 26.45
C LEU A 270 6.83 4.78 27.50
N GLU A 271 6.26 5.30 28.58
CA GLU A 271 5.62 4.51 29.65
C GLU A 271 4.37 3.77 29.16
N LYS A 272 3.51 4.42 28.37
CA LYS A 272 2.35 3.78 27.74
C LYS A 272 2.75 2.69 26.74
N SER A 273 3.77 2.94 25.91
CA SER A 273 4.29 1.93 24.96
C SER A 273 4.93 0.74 25.70
N LEU A 274 5.51 0.97 26.89
CA LEU A 274 5.97 -0.08 27.80
C LEU A 274 4.81 -0.86 28.43
N GLN A 275 3.71 -0.20 28.80
CA GLN A 275 2.50 -0.84 29.32
C GLN A 275 1.76 -1.67 28.24
N GLU A 276 1.71 -1.18 26.99
CA GLU A 276 1.15 -1.93 25.85
C GLU A 276 2.03 -3.14 25.48
N MET A 277 3.36 -2.99 25.58
CA MET A 277 4.27 -4.14 25.55
C MET A 277 3.95 -5.11 26.70
N GLN A 278 3.81 -4.64 27.94
CA GLN A 278 3.51 -5.49 29.10
C GLN A 278 2.16 -6.23 28.96
N GLN A 279 1.14 -5.61 28.38
CA GLN A 279 -0.16 -6.25 28.13
C GLN A 279 -0.09 -7.31 27.03
N ALA A 280 0.62 -7.08 25.93
CA ALA A 280 0.82 -8.06 24.87
C ALA A 280 1.58 -9.34 25.33
N PHE A 281 2.21 -9.30 26.50
CA PHE A 281 2.94 -10.41 27.11
C PHE A 281 2.16 -11.19 28.17
N ASN A 282 0.92 -10.80 28.51
CA ASN A 282 0.15 -11.46 29.55
C ASN A 282 -0.70 -12.62 28.99
N VAL A 283 -0.02 -13.61 28.43
CA VAL A 283 -0.60 -14.92 28.07
C VAL A 283 -0.24 -15.89 29.18
N ASP A 284 -1.21 -16.22 30.02
CA ASP A 284 -1.11 -16.96 31.27
C ASP A 284 0.04 -18.00 31.36
N GLY A 285 1.07 -17.66 32.14
CA GLY A 285 1.42 -18.54 33.25
C GLY A 285 2.81 -19.17 33.32
N ASN A 286 3.81 -18.81 32.52
CA ASN A 286 5.19 -19.21 32.85
C ASN A 286 6.34 -18.31 32.30
N ASN A 287 6.23 -16.99 32.47
CA ASN A 287 7.36 -16.05 32.28
C ASN A 287 7.81 -15.41 33.60
N THR A 288 7.80 -16.21 34.67
CA THR A 288 8.11 -15.76 36.03
C THR A 288 9.53 -15.21 36.25
N PRO A 289 10.59 -15.48 35.45
CA PRO A 289 11.89 -14.85 35.71
C PRO A 289 11.88 -13.34 35.44
N PHE A 290 11.25 -12.86 34.38
CA PHE A 290 11.40 -11.45 33.96
C PHE A 290 10.60 -10.48 34.84
N VAL A 291 9.35 -10.84 35.18
CA VAL A 291 8.50 -10.03 36.06
C VAL A 291 8.96 -10.12 37.52
N ASN A 292 9.44 -11.28 38.01
CA ASN A 292 9.99 -11.36 39.37
C ASN A 292 11.36 -10.68 39.49
N ILE A 293 12.23 -10.68 38.47
CA ILE A 293 13.50 -9.92 38.52
C ILE A 293 13.23 -8.41 38.56
N LEU A 294 12.23 -7.93 37.80
CA LEU A 294 11.77 -6.53 37.87
C LEU A 294 11.13 -6.21 39.22
N GLN A 295 10.22 -7.05 39.75
CA GLN A 295 9.56 -6.83 41.04
C GLN A 295 10.50 -6.99 42.25
N GLN A 296 11.51 -7.87 42.18
CA GLN A 296 12.49 -8.09 43.24
C GLN A 296 13.59 -7.03 43.23
N GLY A 297 13.94 -6.49 42.06
CA GLY A 297 14.74 -5.27 41.94
C GLY A 297 14.04 -4.04 42.54
N ILE A 298 12.73 -3.91 42.33
CA ILE A 298 11.89 -2.83 42.89
C ILE A 298 11.70 -2.98 44.42
N LYS A 299 11.63 -4.21 44.94
CA LYS A 299 11.44 -4.48 46.39
C LYS A 299 12.71 -4.25 47.21
N THR A 300 13.89 -4.45 46.64
CA THR A 300 15.18 -4.15 47.28
C THR A 300 15.48 -2.64 47.32
N LEU A 301 14.81 -1.84 46.49
CA LEU A 301 14.98 -0.38 46.41
C LEU A 301 14.03 0.42 47.33
N LYS A 302 13.21 -0.24 48.16
CA LYS A 302 12.17 0.40 49.00
C LYS A 302 12.61 0.77 50.42
N GLY A 303 13.92 0.88 50.68
CA GLY A 303 14.46 1.27 51.97
C GLY A 303 15.34 2.52 51.89
N SER A 304 14.83 3.63 52.41
CA SER A 304 15.59 4.82 52.86
C SER A 304 16.09 5.77 51.75
N ILE A 305 15.44 6.93 51.67
CA ILE A 305 15.70 8.03 50.73
C ILE A 305 16.86 8.93 51.24
N GLY A 306 17.72 9.40 50.33
CA GLY A 306 18.71 10.46 50.56
C GLY A 306 19.45 10.93 49.30
N GLU A 307 18.92 11.99 48.67
CA GLU A 307 19.54 13.08 47.87
C GLU A 307 20.84 12.91 47.03
N SER A 308 21.17 11.72 46.51
CA SER A 308 22.31 11.53 45.55
C SER A 308 21.89 11.01 44.16
N ASP A 309 20.61 11.15 43.79
CA ASP A 309 20.03 10.38 42.68
C ASP A 309 20.12 11.02 41.28
N LEU A 310 20.71 12.21 41.09
CA LEU A 310 20.83 12.77 39.74
C LEU A 310 21.89 12.03 38.88
N ASP A 311 23.04 11.68 39.45
CA ASP A 311 24.09 10.92 38.75
C ASP A 311 23.70 9.44 38.53
N LYS A 312 22.81 8.90 39.37
CA LYS A 312 22.28 7.53 39.18
C LYS A 312 21.16 7.48 38.14
N ILE A 313 20.36 8.54 37.99
CA ILE A 313 19.38 8.65 36.90
C ILE A 313 20.10 8.75 35.56
N ILE A 314 21.16 9.56 35.43
CA ILE A 314 22.00 9.61 34.22
C ILE A 314 22.63 8.24 33.91
N ASN A 315 23.15 7.54 34.92
CA ASN A 315 23.68 6.18 34.74
C ASN A 315 22.58 5.13 34.41
N SER A 316 21.34 5.35 34.85
CA SER A 316 20.18 4.50 34.52
C SER A 316 19.61 4.78 33.12
N THR A 317 19.63 6.03 32.67
CA THR A 317 19.29 6.42 31.29
C THR A 317 20.36 5.92 30.32
N GLN A 318 21.64 5.96 30.70
CA GLN A 318 22.72 5.31 29.96
C GLN A 318 22.58 3.77 29.98
N ALA A 319 22.07 3.17 31.06
CA ALA A 319 21.76 1.74 31.12
C ALA A 319 20.56 1.35 30.24
N VAL A 320 19.54 2.20 30.11
CA VAL A 320 18.41 2.03 29.18
C VAL A 320 18.85 2.24 27.73
N LEU A 321 19.71 3.23 27.45
CA LEU A 321 20.38 3.39 26.15
C LEU A 321 21.32 2.22 25.84
N ASN A 322 21.99 1.64 26.83
CA ASN A 322 22.79 0.42 26.65
C ASN A 322 21.90 -0.82 26.46
N LEU A 323 20.74 -0.92 27.11
CA LEU A 323 19.71 -1.95 26.86
C LEU A 323 19.00 -1.80 25.50
N LEU A 324 18.93 -0.58 24.97
CA LEU A 324 18.45 -0.28 23.61
C LEU A 324 19.55 -0.46 22.55
N LYS A 325 20.82 -0.30 22.92
CA LYS A 325 22.00 -0.63 22.10
C LYS A 325 22.33 -2.13 22.08
N GLU A 326 21.94 -2.86 23.11
CA GLU A 326 22.05 -4.31 23.13
C GLU A 326 20.88 -4.96 22.38
N ASP A 327 21.15 -5.33 21.12
CA ASP A 327 20.32 -6.23 20.33
C ASP A 327 19.99 -7.55 21.06
N GLY A 328 20.76 -7.90 22.11
CA GLY A 328 20.74 -9.18 22.82
C GLY A 328 19.35 -9.63 23.27
N PRO A 329 18.66 -8.96 24.22
CA PRO A 329 17.44 -9.51 24.83
C PRO A 329 16.25 -9.61 23.87
N LYS A 330 16.10 -8.64 22.95
CA LYS A 330 14.98 -8.58 21.98
C LYS A 330 15.20 -9.53 20.81
N THR A 331 16.42 -9.58 20.28
CA THR A 331 16.78 -10.54 19.24
C THR A 331 16.73 -11.95 19.79
N VAL A 332 17.15 -12.17 21.04
CA VAL A 332 17.01 -13.47 21.73
C VAL A 332 15.54 -13.86 21.91
N PHE A 333 14.65 -12.95 22.29
CA PHE A 333 13.21 -13.24 22.38
C PHE A 333 12.61 -13.59 21.01
N GLN A 334 12.88 -12.79 19.97
CA GLN A 334 12.42 -13.08 18.61
C GLN A 334 12.97 -14.41 18.08
N GLN A 335 14.26 -14.69 18.32
CA GLN A 335 14.89 -15.96 17.97
C GLN A 335 14.30 -17.15 18.76
N GLN A 336 13.95 -16.96 20.04
CA GLN A 336 13.32 -17.99 20.87
C GLN A 336 11.90 -18.29 20.40
N VAL A 337 11.09 -17.26 20.12
CA VAL A 337 9.74 -17.44 19.57
C VAL A 337 9.81 -18.05 18.18
N GLN A 338 10.72 -17.59 17.31
CA GLN A 338 10.94 -18.19 15.99
C GLN A 338 11.31 -19.66 16.12
N LYS A 339 12.27 -20.01 16.99
CA LYS A 339 12.67 -21.41 17.23
C LYS A 339 11.52 -22.25 17.77
N PHE A 340 10.68 -21.69 18.65
CA PHE A 340 9.47 -22.33 19.12
C PHE A 340 8.48 -22.58 17.97
N LEU A 341 8.20 -21.57 17.14
CA LEU A 341 7.30 -21.69 15.99
C LEU A 341 7.81 -22.68 14.94
N VAL A 342 9.11 -22.71 14.66
CA VAL A 342 9.74 -23.73 13.80
C VAL A 342 9.56 -25.13 14.39
N THR A 343 9.65 -25.28 15.72
CA THR A 343 9.40 -26.56 16.40
C THR A 343 7.93 -26.97 16.33
N GLN A 344 7.00 -26.02 16.46
CA GLN A 344 5.56 -26.28 16.29
C GLN A 344 5.24 -26.68 14.84
N LEU A 345 5.78 -25.97 13.86
CA LEU A 345 5.61 -26.30 12.43
C LEU A 345 6.21 -27.67 12.09
N ALA A 346 7.34 -28.05 12.69
CA ALA A 346 7.89 -29.40 12.55
C ALA A 346 6.99 -30.47 13.19
N THR A 347 6.28 -30.15 14.27
CA THR A 347 5.31 -31.04 14.91
C THR A 347 4.05 -31.19 14.04
N ILE A 348 3.52 -30.08 13.52
CA ILE A 348 2.39 -30.09 12.58
C ILE A 348 2.75 -30.90 11.33
N LEU A 349 3.94 -30.72 10.77
CA LEU A 349 4.38 -31.51 9.61
C LEU A 349 4.35 -33.02 9.91
N LYS A 350 4.87 -33.45 11.07
CA LYS A 350 4.84 -34.86 11.48
C LYS A 350 3.41 -35.39 11.64
N GLN A 351 2.49 -34.56 12.14
CA GLN A 351 1.08 -34.92 12.26
C GLN A 351 0.42 -35.08 10.89
N VAL A 352 0.65 -34.14 9.96
CA VAL A 352 0.19 -34.23 8.56
C VAL A 352 0.73 -35.50 7.89
N GLN A 353 2.00 -35.81 8.11
CA GLN A 353 2.68 -37.01 7.60
C GLN A 353 2.05 -38.30 8.08
N ALA A 354 1.82 -38.40 9.39
CA ALA A 354 1.28 -39.60 10.04
C ALA A 354 -0.21 -39.83 9.76
N THR A 355 -0.93 -38.80 9.29
CA THR A 355 -2.38 -38.88 9.08
C THR A 355 -2.70 -39.35 7.67
N ASN A 356 -3.19 -40.60 7.57
CA ASN A 356 -3.66 -41.20 6.31
C ASN A 356 -5.13 -40.87 5.99
N GLU A 357 -5.87 -40.29 6.95
CA GLU A 357 -7.29 -39.94 6.83
C GLU A 357 -7.54 -38.59 6.14
N LEU A 358 -6.49 -37.78 5.95
CA LEU A 358 -6.61 -36.49 5.25
C LEU A 358 -6.93 -36.72 3.78
N LYS A 359 -7.92 -35.99 3.26
CA LYS A 359 -8.13 -35.93 1.81
C LYS A 359 -6.85 -35.42 1.14
N PRO A 360 -6.52 -35.92 -0.07
CA PRO A 360 -5.27 -35.54 -0.72
C PRO A 360 -5.13 -34.02 -0.96
N TYR A 361 -6.20 -33.32 -1.30
CA TYR A 361 -6.16 -31.87 -1.50
C TYR A 361 -5.78 -31.13 -0.20
N ASP A 362 -6.47 -31.44 0.90
CA ASP A 362 -6.21 -30.87 2.23
C ASP A 362 -4.77 -31.18 2.70
N LYS A 363 -4.31 -32.42 2.49
CA LYS A 363 -2.95 -32.82 2.86
C LYS A 363 -1.90 -32.01 2.11
N ALA A 364 -2.02 -31.87 0.80
CA ALA A 364 -1.07 -31.10 0.00
C ALA A 364 -1.05 -29.62 0.40
N PHE A 365 -2.21 -29.08 0.71
CA PHE A 365 -2.36 -27.71 1.13
C PHE A 365 -1.69 -27.44 2.48
N ALA A 366 -1.93 -28.29 3.49
CA ALA A 366 -1.27 -28.19 4.80
C ALA A 366 0.25 -28.15 4.68
N LEU A 367 0.80 -28.99 3.81
CA LEU A 367 2.22 -29.06 3.53
C LEU A 367 2.74 -27.76 2.88
N MET A 368 2.01 -27.19 1.92
CA MET A 368 2.35 -25.89 1.34
C MET A 368 2.25 -24.73 2.35
N SER A 369 1.25 -24.75 3.26
CA SER A 369 1.12 -23.76 4.33
C SER A 369 2.31 -23.81 5.28
N VAL A 370 2.78 -25.00 5.67
CA VAL A 370 3.98 -25.17 6.51
C VAL A 370 5.20 -24.54 5.83
N GLU A 371 5.44 -24.82 4.56
CA GLU A 371 6.57 -24.22 3.82
C GLU A 371 6.54 -22.70 3.87
N ARG A 372 5.37 -22.11 3.58
CA ARG A 372 5.18 -20.67 3.51
C ARG A 372 5.37 -20.01 4.87
N LEU A 373 4.85 -20.60 5.94
CA LEU A 373 5.00 -20.09 7.30
C LEU A 373 6.47 -20.09 7.73
N VAL A 374 7.23 -21.14 7.37
CA VAL A 374 8.68 -21.17 7.61
C VAL A 374 9.42 -20.11 6.80
N GLN A 375 9.04 -19.89 5.54
CA GLN A 375 9.60 -18.81 4.72
C GLN A 375 9.33 -17.43 5.35
N MET A 376 8.13 -17.19 5.89
CA MET A 376 7.78 -15.95 6.58
C MET A 376 8.59 -15.76 7.86
N LEU A 377 8.84 -16.83 8.61
CA LEU A 377 9.71 -16.81 9.79
C LEU A 377 11.17 -16.50 9.42
N GLN A 378 11.68 -17.10 8.35
CA GLN A 378 13.02 -16.83 7.83
C GLN A 378 13.22 -15.35 7.50
N ALA A 379 12.23 -14.73 6.85
CA ALA A 379 12.25 -13.31 6.50
C ALA A 379 12.37 -12.38 7.72
N LEU A 380 11.94 -12.81 8.90
CA LEU A 380 12.11 -12.07 10.15
C LEU A 380 13.56 -12.09 10.67
N SER A 381 14.35 -13.12 10.33
CA SER A 381 15.70 -13.34 10.86
C SER A 381 16.88 -12.80 10.04
N THR A 382 16.66 -12.28 8.83
CA THR A 382 17.79 -11.86 7.96
C THR A 382 18.50 -10.59 8.47
N LYS A 383 19.84 -10.51 8.36
CA LYS A 383 20.61 -9.31 8.78
C LYS A 383 20.15 -8.00 8.11
N LYS A 384 19.60 -8.07 6.90
CA LYS A 384 19.04 -6.91 6.20
C LYS A 384 17.63 -6.55 6.64
N ALA A 385 16.88 -7.51 7.19
CA ALA A 385 15.65 -7.26 7.95
C ALA A 385 15.89 -6.49 9.27
N GLN A 386 17.15 -6.35 9.70
CA GLN A 386 17.52 -5.45 10.80
C GLN A 386 17.51 -3.97 10.38
N SER A 387 17.51 -3.67 9.07
CA SER A 387 17.10 -2.37 8.55
C SER A 387 15.59 -2.38 8.33
N CYS A 388 14.92 -1.28 8.64
CA CYS A 388 13.47 -1.24 8.89
C CYS A 388 12.46 -1.27 7.72
N PRO A 389 12.77 -1.75 6.49
CA PRO A 389 11.72 -2.14 5.54
C PRO A 389 11.14 -3.54 5.80
N LEU A 390 9.91 -3.70 5.33
CA LEU A 390 9.14 -4.93 5.34
C LEU A 390 9.50 -5.74 4.08
N PRO A 391 10.25 -6.86 4.17
CA PRO A 391 10.76 -7.51 2.96
C PRO A 391 9.62 -8.11 2.15
N SER A 392 9.47 -7.68 0.90
CA SER A 392 8.74 -8.50 -0.09
C SER A 392 9.43 -9.88 -0.23
N ARG A 393 8.71 -10.91 -0.69
CA ARG A 393 9.30 -12.24 -0.99
C ARG A 393 10.53 -12.12 -1.90
N LEU A 394 10.55 -11.11 -2.77
CA LEU A 394 11.65 -10.80 -3.67
C LEU A 394 12.78 -10.00 -3.00
N GLU A 395 12.50 -9.10 -2.05
CA GLU A 395 13.52 -8.46 -1.22
C GLU A 395 14.25 -9.46 -0.32
N VAL A 396 13.61 -10.55 0.09
CA VAL A 396 14.30 -11.68 0.74
C VAL A 396 15.32 -12.29 -0.23
N LEU A 397 14.91 -12.57 -1.47
CA LEU A 397 15.81 -13.09 -2.51
C LEU A 397 16.95 -12.09 -2.86
N LYS A 398 16.68 -10.79 -2.85
CA LYS A 398 17.68 -9.71 -3.08
C LYS A 398 18.54 -9.39 -1.86
N SER A 399 18.07 -9.59 -0.63
CA SER A 399 18.87 -9.32 0.57
C SER A 399 19.93 -10.40 0.80
N LEU A 400 19.60 -11.65 0.47
CA LEU A 400 20.57 -12.74 0.25
C LEU A 400 21.58 -12.43 -0.88
N ARG A 401 21.30 -11.38 -1.69
CA ARG A 401 22.21 -10.83 -2.69
C ARG A 401 23.24 -9.84 -2.17
N LEU A 402 23.06 -9.23 -0.99
CA LEU A 402 23.95 -8.16 -0.50
C LEU A 402 24.95 -8.60 0.56
N GLU A 403 24.88 -9.83 1.06
CA GLU A 403 26.02 -10.49 1.72
C GLU A 403 27.10 -10.96 0.71
N GLN A 404 26.98 -10.58 -0.57
CA GLN A 404 27.76 -11.09 -1.71
C GLN A 404 28.96 -10.22 -2.12
N THR A 405 29.95 -10.04 -1.25
CA THR A 405 31.33 -9.78 -1.72
C THR A 405 32.18 -11.05 -1.77
N GLN A 406 31.65 -12.20 -1.36
CA GLN A 406 32.33 -13.49 -1.55
C GLN A 406 31.69 -14.30 -2.68
N LYS A 407 32.53 -14.63 -3.68
CA LYS A 407 32.25 -15.60 -4.75
C LYS A 407 32.00 -17.00 -4.14
N LEU A 408 30.80 -17.24 -3.63
CA LEU A 408 30.34 -18.59 -3.32
C LEU A 408 30.02 -19.36 -4.62
N PRO A 409 30.33 -20.67 -4.68
CA PRO A 409 30.26 -21.49 -5.89
C PRO A 409 28.82 -21.69 -6.43
N VAL A 410 28.76 -22.23 -7.66
CA VAL A 410 27.54 -22.71 -8.33
C VAL A 410 26.90 -23.80 -7.45
N CYS A 411 25.61 -23.63 -7.12
CA CYS A 411 24.79 -24.47 -6.24
C CYS A 411 25.45 -24.78 -4.88
N SER A 412 25.01 -24.09 -3.82
CA SER A 412 25.54 -24.30 -2.46
C SER A 412 25.31 -25.74 -2.01
N LEU A 413 26.39 -26.49 -1.77
CA LEU A 413 26.38 -27.85 -1.21
C LEU A 413 26.35 -27.88 0.32
N SER A 414 26.20 -26.72 0.98
CA SER A 414 26.11 -26.65 2.43
C SER A 414 24.96 -27.53 2.97
N PRO A 415 25.11 -28.11 4.17
CA PRO A 415 24.02 -28.80 4.83
C PRO A 415 22.79 -27.91 4.94
N LEU A 416 21.60 -28.49 4.75
CA LEU A 416 20.34 -27.78 4.95
C LEU A 416 20.25 -27.30 6.40
N THR A 417 19.88 -26.04 6.59
CA THR A 417 19.40 -25.57 7.89
C THR A 417 18.13 -26.34 8.29
N GLN A 418 17.81 -26.36 9.58
CA GLN A 418 16.59 -27.02 10.07
C GLN A 418 15.32 -26.49 9.38
N GLU A 419 15.27 -25.19 9.11
CA GLU A 419 14.15 -24.54 8.43
C GLU A 419 14.08 -24.91 6.95
N GLU A 420 15.21 -24.92 6.23
CA GLU A 420 15.23 -25.37 4.83
C GLU A 420 14.86 -26.86 4.72
N GLN A 421 15.34 -27.70 5.64
CA GLN A 421 14.97 -29.11 5.70
C GLN A 421 13.45 -29.27 5.87
N LEU A 422 12.83 -28.46 6.72
CA LEU A 422 11.39 -28.47 6.95
C LEU A 422 10.62 -28.09 5.68
N ARG A 423 11.05 -27.02 5.00
CA ARG A 423 10.45 -26.56 3.72
C ARG A 423 10.61 -27.61 2.60
N PHE A 424 11.79 -28.19 2.45
CA PHE A 424 12.04 -29.24 1.45
C PHE A 424 11.21 -30.50 1.70
N ASN A 425 11.09 -30.94 2.96
CA ASN A 425 10.32 -32.13 3.31
C ASN A 425 8.83 -31.92 3.02
N ALA A 426 8.28 -30.77 3.43
CA ALA A 426 6.88 -30.44 3.21
C ALA A 426 6.54 -30.39 1.70
N LEU A 427 7.36 -29.71 0.89
CA LEU A 427 7.11 -29.61 -0.55
C LEU A 427 7.33 -30.93 -1.29
N LYS A 428 8.30 -31.76 -0.90
CA LYS A 428 8.50 -33.08 -1.53
C LYS A 428 7.29 -33.98 -1.32
N GLU A 429 6.74 -33.97 -0.11
CA GLU A 429 5.53 -34.75 0.18
C GLU A 429 4.31 -34.17 -0.55
N ALA A 430 4.17 -32.84 -0.60
CA ALA A 430 3.11 -32.21 -1.38
C ALA A 430 3.22 -32.58 -2.87
N ALA A 431 4.44 -32.71 -3.41
CA ALA A 431 4.67 -33.15 -4.78
C ALA A 431 4.20 -34.59 -5.02
N GLU A 432 4.46 -35.49 -4.08
CA GLU A 432 3.98 -36.88 -4.17
C GLU A 432 2.47 -36.96 -4.10
N VAL A 433 1.84 -36.20 -3.18
CA VAL A 433 0.38 -36.09 -3.12
C VAL A 433 -0.18 -35.59 -4.44
N ALA A 434 0.38 -34.52 -5.00
CA ALA A 434 -0.03 -33.93 -6.28
C ALA A 434 0.14 -34.90 -7.46
N LYS A 435 1.16 -35.76 -7.41
CA LYS A 435 1.43 -36.78 -8.42
C LYS A 435 0.43 -37.93 -8.34
N ILE A 436 0.12 -38.41 -7.13
CA ILE A 436 -0.86 -39.48 -6.89
C ILE A 436 -2.26 -39.04 -7.33
N THR A 437 -2.63 -37.80 -7.01
CA THR A 437 -3.95 -37.24 -7.35
C THR A 437 -4.08 -36.74 -8.78
N LYS A 438 -2.96 -36.62 -9.49
CA LYS A 438 -2.87 -35.93 -10.79
C LYS A 438 -3.38 -34.47 -10.74
N ASN A 439 -3.26 -33.82 -9.58
CA ASN A 439 -3.70 -32.44 -9.39
C ASN A 439 -2.66 -31.46 -9.93
N SER A 440 -2.83 -31.00 -11.19
CA SER A 440 -1.91 -30.09 -11.87
C SER A 440 -1.77 -28.72 -11.20
N ASN A 441 -2.82 -28.26 -10.51
CA ASN A 441 -2.79 -26.98 -9.77
C ASN A 441 -1.78 -27.05 -8.61
N ILE A 442 -1.84 -28.12 -7.81
CA ILE A 442 -0.87 -28.36 -6.73
C ILE A 442 0.53 -28.60 -7.31
N GLN A 443 0.64 -29.34 -8.42
CA GLN A 443 1.95 -29.55 -9.08
C GLN A 443 2.59 -28.23 -9.50
N ALA A 444 1.81 -27.27 -9.98
CA ALA A 444 2.30 -25.93 -10.32
C ALA A 444 2.84 -25.18 -9.09
N TYR A 445 2.06 -25.11 -8.01
CA TYR A 445 2.50 -24.44 -6.77
C TYR A 445 3.74 -25.09 -6.17
N VAL A 446 3.72 -26.41 -6.01
CA VAL A 446 4.84 -27.15 -5.45
C VAL A 446 6.08 -27.03 -6.33
N GLY A 447 5.94 -27.11 -7.65
CA GLY A 447 7.02 -26.88 -8.60
C GLY A 447 7.62 -25.48 -8.48
N GLY A 448 6.77 -24.46 -8.40
CA GLY A 448 7.18 -23.06 -8.23
C GLY A 448 7.91 -22.81 -6.90
N TYR A 449 7.40 -23.35 -5.79
CA TYR A 449 8.01 -23.20 -4.46
C TYR A 449 9.31 -24.00 -4.31
N LEU A 450 9.36 -25.23 -4.85
CA LEU A 450 10.61 -26.01 -4.90
C LEU A 450 11.66 -25.26 -5.73
N ALA A 451 11.27 -24.70 -6.87
CA ALA A 451 12.18 -23.92 -7.69
C ALA A 451 12.79 -22.74 -6.91
N GLN A 452 11.98 -22.04 -6.10
CA GLN A 452 12.49 -20.97 -5.25
C GLN A 452 13.52 -21.47 -4.22
N LEU A 453 13.27 -22.59 -3.54
CA LEU A 453 14.25 -23.19 -2.62
C LEU A 453 15.58 -23.52 -3.30
N TYR A 454 15.54 -24.04 -4.53
CA TYR A 454 16.76 -24.28 -5.31
C TYR A 454 17.44 -22.97 -5.69
N ALA A 455 16.69 -21.93 -6.06
CA ALA A 455 17.23 -20.61 -6.39
C ALA A 455 17.86 -19.91 -5.17
N GLU A 456 17.27 -20.04 -3.98
CA GLU A 456 17.84 -19.56 -2.70
C GLU A 456 19.23 -20.18 -2.45
N ARG A 457 19.48 -21.40 -2.96
CA ARG A 457 20.77 -22.09 -2.93
C ARG A 457 21.65 -21.86 -4.16
N ARG A 458 21.27 -20.96 -5.07
CA ARG A 458 21.92 -20.70 -6.38
C ARG A 458 21.99 -21.92 -7.31
N CYS A 459 21.08 -22.87 -7.13
CA CYS A 459 20.92 -24.02 -8.02
C CYS A 459 19.94 -23.63 -9.15
N TYR A 460 20.31 -22.62 -9.94
CA TYR A 460 19.41 -22.00 -10.91
C TYR A 460 19.00 -22.92 -12.05
N GLU A 461 19.83 -23.89 -12.42
CA GLU A 461 19.47 -24.87 -13.46
C GLU A 461 18.26 -25.70 -13.03
N GLN A 462 18.29 -26.25 -11.81
CA GLN A 462 17.18 -26.98 -11.22
C GLN A 462 15.96 -26.08 -11.02
N ALA A 463 16.17 -24.85 -10.54
CA ALA A 463 15.11 -23.87 -10.34
C ALA A 463 14.39 -23.51 -11.65
N ILE A 464 15.12 -23.29 -12.73
CA ILE A 464 14.58 -23.01 -14.06
C ILE A 464 13.76 -24.21 -14.56
N GLN A 465 14.29 -25.43 -14.45
CA GLN A 465 13.57 -26.65 -14.88
C GLN A 465 12.28 -26.86 -14.08
N LEU A 466 12.31 -26.66 -12.77
CA LEU A 466 11.12 -26.76 -11.91
C LEU A 466 10.09 -25.68 -12.22
N THR A 467 10.54 -24.44 -12.46
CA THR A 467 9.63 -23.34 -12.83
C THR A 467 8.98 -23.57 -14.19
N ARG A 468 9.73 -24.10 -15.18
CA ARG A 468 9.15 -24.49 -16.48
C ARG A 468 8.08 -25.58 -16.32
N ARG A 469 8.38 -26.64 -15.54
CA ARG A 469 7.39 -27.68 -15.24
C ARG A 469 6.16 -27.14 -14.51
N ALA A 470 6.34 -26.16 -13.62
CA ALA A 470 5.22 -25.49 -12.97
C ALA A 470 4.35 -24.76 -14.00
N ILE A 471 4.94 -23.97 -14.91
CA ILE A 471 4.24 -23.30 -16.01
C ILE A 471 3.50 -24.31 -16.89
N ASP A 472 4.15 -25.42 -17.25
CA ASP A 472 3.55 -26.49 -18.06
C ASP A 472 2.39 -27.17 -17.33
N SER A 473 2.49 -27.32 -16.01
CA SER A 473 1.39 -27.86 -15.18
C SER A 473 0.18 -26.92 -15.20
N VAL A 474 0.39 -25.61 -15.10
CA VAL A 474 -0.71 -24.63 -15.26
C VAL A 474 -1.32 -24.70 -16.66
N LYS A 475 -0.50 -24.81 -17.71
CA LYS A 475 -0.99 -24.92 -19.10
C LYS A 475 -1.71 -26.23 -19.38
N SER A 476 -1.32 -27.32 -18.72
CA SER A 476 -1.95 -28.64 -18.87
C SER A 476 -3.38 -28.71 -18.34
N TYR A 477 -3.76 -27.77 -17.46
CA TYR A 477 -5.13 -27.64 -17.00
C TYR A 477 -6.09 -27.28 -18.13
N LEU A 478 -5.65 -26.48 -19.12
CA LEU A 478 -6.52 -25.82 -20.10
C LEU A 478 -7.18 -26.82 -21.06
N PRO A 479 -8.47 -27.18 -20.89
CA PRO A 479 -9.16 -28.03 -21.82
C PRO A 479 -10.19 -27.15 -22.52
N LEU A 480 -9.81 -26.37 -23.54
CA LEU A 480 -10.73 -25.77 -24.52
C LEU A 480 -9.91 -24.94 -25.55
N ASN A 481 -10.42 -24.92 -26.78
CA ASN A 481 -9.83 -24.18 -27.89
C ASN A 481 -9.64 -22.69 -27.52
N THR A 482 -8.51 -22.15 -27.97
CA THR A 482 -7.82 -20.92 -27.54
C THR A 482 -8.52 -19.58 -27.78
N GLU A 483 -9.84 -19.49 -27.77
CA GLU A 483 -10.57 -18.22 -27.90
C GLU A 483 -11.15 -17.70 -26.57
N ASP A 484 -11.34 -18.55 -25.55
CA ASP A 484 -11.98 -18.18 -24.27
C ASP A 484 -10.98 -17.98 -23.10
N PHE A 485 -9.75 -17.57 -23.38
CA PHE A 485 -8.72 -17.32 -22.35
C PHE A 485 -9.16 -16.25 -21.31
N GLU A 486 -10.08 -15.38 -21.70
CA GLU A 486 -10.70 -14.32 -20.88
C GLU A 486 -11.75 -14.87 -19.87
N LYS A 487 -12.16 -16.15 -19.97
CA LYS A 487 -13.18 -16.72 -19.07
C LYS A 487 -12.60 -17.49 -17.88
N LEU A 488 -11.28 -17.70 -17.84
CA LEU A 488 -10.63 -18.61 -16.90
C LEU A 488 -10.06 -17.87 -15.68
N TRP A 489 -10.90 -17.69 -14.67
CA TRP A 489 -10.54 -17.08 -13.40
C TRP A 489 -9.50 -17.93 -12.63
N GLY A 490 -8.43 -17.31 -12.13
CA GLY A 490 -7.39 -17.94 -11.30
C GLY A 490 -6.07 -18.27 -12.02
N TYR A 491 -6.12 -18.58 -13.32
CA TYR A 491 -4.97 -19.03 -14.12
C TYR A 491 -3.94 -17.94 -14.44
N PRO A 492 -4.35 -16.71 -14.81
CA PRO A 492 -3.40 -15.66 -15.13
C PRO A 492 -2.46 -15.30 -13.96
N ASP A 493 -2.89 -15.42 -12.69
CA ASP A 493 -2.03 -15.14 -11.53
C ASP A 493 -0.89 -16.16 -11.37
N GLN A 494 -1.16 -17.46 -11.51
CA GLN A 494 -0.08 -18.46 -11.41
C GLN A 494 0.91 -18.32 -12.57
N LEU A 495 0.41 -18.10 -13.79
CA LEU A 495 1.27 -17.89 -14.95
C LEU A 495 2.11 -16.62 -14.83
N TYR A 496 1.53 -15.51 -14.37
CA TYR A 496 2.26 -14.30 -14.03
C TYR A 496 3.41 -14.60 -13.05
N ARG A 497 3.10 -15.24 -11.92
CA ARG A 497 4.09 -15.53 -10.87
C ARG A 497 5.23 -16.40 -11.39
N TRP A 498 4.91 -17.48 -12.09
CA TRP A 498 5.93 -18.43 -12.53
C TRP A 498 6.75 -17.92 -13.71
N GLU A 499 6.16 -17.15 -14.63
CA GLU A 499 6.92 -16.50 -15.70
C GLU A 499 7.84 -15.40 -15.14
N TRP A 500 7.36 -14.58 -14.20
CA TRP A 500 8.23 -13.59 -13.53
C TRP A 500 9.38 -14.27 -12.78
N GLN A 501 9.08 -15.32 -12.00
CA GLN A 501 10.08 -16.12 -11.30
C GLN A 501 11.11 -16.72 -12.27
N LEU A 502 10.65 -17.28 -13.39
CA LEU A 502 11.53 -17.82 -14.44
C LEU A 502 12.45 -16.73 -14.98
N ALA A 503 11.93 -15.54 -15.25
CA ALA A 503 12.72 -14.42 -15.76
C ALA A 503 13.81 -13.99 -14.77
N ILE A 504 13.47 -13.92 -13.48
CA ILE A 504 14.44 -13.64 -12.40
C ILE A 504 15.54 -14.71 -12.38
N PHE A 505 15.18 -15.99 -12.41
CA PHE A 505 16.18 -17.07 -12.35
C PHE A 505 17.10 -17.10 -13.58
N LEU A 506 16.55 -16.84 -14.77
CA LEU A 506 17.35 -16.72 -16.00
C LEU A 506 18.32 -15.52 -15.94
N LYS A 507 17.85 -14.38 -15.39
CA LYS A 507 18.69 -13.18 -15.17
C LYS A 507 19.83 -13.45 -14.21
N GLU A 508 19.54 -14.08 -13.06
CA GLU A 508 20.54 -14.37 -12.02
C GLU A 508 21.53 -15.48 -12.43
N GLN A 509 21.11 -16.47 -13.23
CA GLN A 509 22.01 -17.48 -13.79
C GLN A 509 23.09 -16.85 -14.68
N GLY A 510 22.77 -15.75 -15.36
CA GLY A 510 23.71 -14.99 -16.19
C GLY A 510 24.10 -15.66 -17.52
N GLN A 511 23.57 -16.85 -17.82
CA GLN A 511 23.85 -17.59 -19.08
C GLN A 511 22.87 -17.23 -20.20
N THR A 512 21.68 -16.74 -19.86
CA THR A 512 20.64 -16.40 -20.84
C THR A 512 20.81 -14.95 -21.30
N PRO A 513 20.85 -14.67 -22.62
CA PRO A 513 20.92 -13.31 -23.12
C PRO A 513 19.76 -12.45 -22.60
N LEU A 514 20.03 -11.19 -22.20
CA LEU A 514 19.00 -10.30 -21.64
C LEU A 514 17.77 -10.11 -22.55
N LYS A 515 17.97 -10.19 -23.88
CA LYS A 515 16.86 -10.14 -24.86
C LYS A 515 15.90 -11.32 -24.72
N GLU A 516 16.40 -12.51 -24.40
CA GLU A 516 15.55 -13.69 -24.17
C GLU A 516 14.88 -13.64 -22.79
N VAL A 517 15.59 -13.15 -21.76
CA VAL A 517 14.99 -12.87 -20.43
C VAL A 517 13.84 -11.88 -20.54
N MET A 518 14.00 -10.84 -21.36
CA MET A 518 12.96 -9.83 -21.63
C MET A 518 11.69 -10.46 -22.19
N VAL A 519 11.79 -11.44 -23.10
CA VAL A 519 10.61 -12.16 -23.64
C VAL A 519 9.84 -12.90 -22.55
N VAL A 520 10.53 -13.37 -21.50
CA VAL A 520 9.86 -14.02 -20.36
C VAL A 520 9.13 -12.99 -19.49
N TYR A 521 9.76 -11.84 -19.20
CA TYR A 521 9.07 -10.72 -18.54
C TYR A 521 7.85 -10.25 -19.34
N ASP A 522 7.94 -10.20 -20.67
CA ASP A 522 6.82 -9.80 -21.53
C ASP A 522 5.62 -10.74 -21.41
N ARG A 523 5.85 -12.05 -21.28
CA ARG A 523 4.77 -13.01 -21.00
C ARG A 523 4.17 -12.80 -19.61
N ALA A 524 5.01 -12.59 -18.60
CA ALA A 524 4.56 -12.29 -17.25
C ALA A 524 3.71 -11.01 -17.21
N GLU A 525 4.11 -9.95 -17.94
CA GLU A 525 3.34 -8.71 -18.03
C GLU A 525 1.97 -8.93 -18.67
N LYS A 526 1.90 -9.69 -19.77
CA LYS A 526 0.62 -10.05 -20.39
C LYS A 526 -0.34 -10.73 -19.40
N TYR A 527 0.17 -11.67 -18.60
CA TYR A 527 -0.65 -12.33 -17.58
C TYR A 527 -1.02 -11.39 -16.43
N LEU A 528 -0.11 -10.51 -15.99
CA LEU A 528 -0.39 -9.50 -14.97
C LEU A 528 -1.47 -8.52 -15.41
N GLN A 529 -1.44 -8.07 -16.67
CA GLN A 529 -2.49 -7.24 -17.25
C GLN A 529 -3.82 -7.98 -17.24
N SER A 530 -3.86 -9.24 -17.69
CA SER A 530 -5.06 -10.07 -17.63
C SER A 530 -5.59 -10.21 -16.20
N VAL A 531 -4.73 -10.42 -15.18
CA VAL A 531 -5.19 -10.41 -13.78
C VAL A 531 -5.86 -9.07 -13.44
N ARG A 532 -5.26 -7.93 -13.78
CA ARG A 532 -5.85 -6.62 -13.48
C ARG A 532 -7.19 -6.38 -14.16
N ASP A 533 -7.33 -6.80 -15.42
CA ASP A 533 -8.56 -6.58 -16.17
C ASP A 533 -9.73 -7.42 -15.63
N HIS A 534 -9.45 -8.59 -15.06
CA HIS A 534 -10.48 -9.50 -14.55
C HIS A 534 -10.80 -9.26 -13.07
N TYR A 535 -9.79 -8.99 -12.24
CA TYR A 535 -9.98 -8.82 -10.81
C TYR A 535 -10.22 -7.36 -10.45
N ARG A 536 -11.44 -7.03 -10.00
CA ARG A 536 -11.81 -5.67 -9.55
C ARG A 536 -11.03 -5.18 -8.32
N SER A 537 -10.58 -6.09 -7.46
CA SER A 537 -9.76 -5.76 -6.30
C SER A 537 -8.65 -6.79 -6.13
N LEU A 538 -7.41 -6.28 -6.10
CA LEU A 538 -6.24 -7.11 -5.93
C LEU A 538 -5.79 -7.15 -4.46
N PRO A 539 -5.37 -8.32 -3.93
CA PRO A 539 -4.83 -8.41 -2.58
C PRO A 539 -3.57 -7.55 -2.42
N GLN A 540 -3.35 -6.94 -1.24
CA GLN A 540 -2.19 -6.06 -0.99
C GLN A 540 -0.83 -6.63 -1.45
N PRO A 541 -0.47 -7.91 -1.18
CA PRO A 541 0.81 -8.46 -1.64
C PRO A 541 0.92 -8.52 -3.15
N PHE A 542 -0.21 -8.66 -3.86
CA PHE A 542 -0.21 -8.62 -5.32
C PHE A 542 0.09 -7.20 -5.82
N LEU A 543 -0.47 -6.18 -5.17
CA LEU A 543 -0.15 -4.78 -5.47
C LEU A 543 1.34 -4.49 -5.21
N GLU A 544 1.89 -4.98 -4.10
CA GLU A 544 3.33 -4.91 -3.76
C GLU A 544 4.21 -5.65 -4.79
N ASP A 545 3.84 -6.88 -5.17
CA ASP A 545 4.52 -7.68 -6.19
C ASP A 545 4.56 -6.94 -7.54
N ALA A 546 3.45 -6.32 -7.94
CA ALA A 546 3.34 -5.61 -9.20
C ALA A 546 4.27 -4.38 -9.27
N ILE A 547 4.40 -3.63 -8.17
CA ILE A 547 5.36 -2.52 -8.08
C ILE A 547 6.77 -3.02 -8.41
N GLN A 548 7.18 -4.11 -7.75
CA GLN A 548 8.53 -4.65 -7.94
C GLN A 548 8.73 -5.23 -9.35
N PHE A 549 7.73 -5.90 -9.90
CA PHE A 549 7.74 -6.45 -11.25
C PHE A 549 7.99 -5.36 -12.30
N TYR A 550 7.16 -4.31 -12.32
CA TYR A 550 7.27 -3.25 -13.33
C TYR A 550 8.58 -2.47 -13.21
N PHE A 551 9.07 -2.26 -11.99
CA PHE A 551 10.37 -1.64 -11.76
C PHE A 551 11.53 -2.47 -12.36
N GLU A 552 11.51 -3.80 -12.19
CA GLU A 552 12.54 -4.69 -12.76
C GLU A 552 12.43 -4.86 -14.27
N TRP A 553 11.21 -4.88 -14.80
CA TRP A 553 10.98 -4.96 -16.21
C TRP A 553 11.46 -3.70 -16.92
N ALA A 554 11.17 -2.51 -16.37
CA ALA A 554 11.70 -1.25 -16.85
C ALA A 554 13.25 -1.22 -16.81
N ASP A 555 13.86 -1.67 -15.70
CA ASP A 555 15.32 -1.82 -15.60
C ASP A 555 15.89 -2.70 -16.72
N LEU A 556 15.30 -3.89 -16.92
CA LEU A 556 15.74 -4.83 -17.95
C LEU A 556 15.62 -4.24 -19.35
N LEU A 557 14.49 -3.60 -19.66
CA LEU A 557 14.25 -2.95 -20.95
C LEU A 557 15.27 -1.84 -21.23
N LEU A 558 15.62 -1.03 -20.22
CA LEU A 558 16.65 -0.01 -20.34
C LEU A 558 18.05 -0.59 -20.57
N GLN A 559 18.40 -1.69 -19.92
CA GLN A 559 19.67 -2.40 -20.15
C GLN A 559 19.74 -3.01 -21.55
N VAL A 560 18.63 -3.54 -22.06
CA VAL A 560 18.57 -4.09 -23.42
C VAL A 560 18.64 -2.95 -24.46
N ALA A 561 17.95 -1.82 -24.21
CA ALA A 561 17.98 -0.63 -25.06
C ALA A 561 19.37 0.00 -25.15
N ASP A 562 20.13 0.02 -24.05
CA ASP A 562 21.49 0.55 -24.00
C ASP A 562 22.44 -0.21 -24.95
N LYS A 563 22.21 -1.53 -25.12
CA LYS A 563 23.02 -2.41 -25.97
C LYS A 563 22.47 -2.56 -27.40
N GLU A 564 21.35 -1.95 -27.73
CA GLU A 564 20.74 -2.03 -29.05
C GLU A 564 21.34 -1.00 -30.00
N ALA A 565 21.93 -1.48 -31.11
CA ALA A 565 22.58 -0.64 -32.11
C ALA A 565 21.58 -0.08 -33.14
N ASP A 566 20.50 -0.82 -33.41
CA ASP A 566 19.44 -0.39 -34.32
C ASP A 566 18.58 0.68 -33.64
N LEU A 567 18.61 1.90 -34.18
CA LEU A 567 17.90 3.05 -33.60
C LEU A 567 16.39 2.85 -33.52
N ILE A 568 15.77 2.19 -34.50
CA ILE A 568 14.31 1.95 -34.52
C ILE A 568 13.95 0.97 -33.41
N LYS A 569 14.70 -0.13 -33.29
CA LYS A 569 14.50 -1.11 -32.21
C LYS A 569 14.79 -0.51 -30.84
N LYS A 570 15.84 0.31 -30.72
CA LYS A 570 16.15 1.04 -29.49
C LYS A 570 15.01 1.96 -29.08
N THR A 571 14.45 2.74 -30.01
CA THR A 571 13.27 3.57 -29.72
C THR A 571 12.08 2.72 -29.29
N GLY A 572 11.82 1.57 -29.93
CA GLY A 572 10.77 0.64 -29.50
C GLY A 572 10.96 0.12 -28.08
N LEU A 573 12.19 -0.24 -27.71
CA LEU A 573 12.55 -0.68 -26.36
C LEU A 573 12.39 0.45 -25.33
N LEU A 574 12.78 1.68 -25.67
CA LEU A 574 12.62 2.84 -24.80
C LEU A 574 11.16 3.21 -24.58
N LYS A 575 10.30 3.14 -25.61
CA LYS A 575 8.85 3.31 -25.46
C LYS A 575 8.28 2.25 -24.51
N LYS A 576 8.72 1.00 -24.64
CA LYS A 576 8.32 -0.09 -23.76
C LYS A 576 8.83 0.10 -22.32
N ALA A 577 10.05 0.61 -22.16
CA ALA A 577 10.61 0.95 -20.84
C ALA A 577 9.79 2.04 -20.16
N ILE A 578 9.39 3.09 -20.88
CA ILE A 578 8.48 4.12 -20.36
C ILE A 578 7.13 3.51 -19.97
N LYS A 579 6.54 2.62 -20.78
CA LYS A 579 5.32 1.88 -20.39
C LYS A 579 5.51 1.13 -19.06
N GLY A 580 6.65 0.46 -18.89
CA GLY A 580 7.01 -0.20 -17.63
C GLY A 580 7.12 0.77 -16.45
N ILE A 581 7.73 1.94 -16.66
CA ILE A 581 7.84 3.00 -15.64
C ILE A 581 6.45 3.54 -15.27
N GLU A 582 5.61 3.88 -16.23
CA GLU A 582 4.24 4.37 -16.01
C GLU A 582 3.40 3.32 -15.26
N SER A 583 3.51 2.05 -15.64
CA SER A 583 2.83 0.94 -14.96
C SER A 583 3.34 0.75 -13.53
N PHE A 584 4.62 1.00 -13.28
CA PHE A 584 5.20 1.04 -11.93
C PHE A 584 4.60 2.17 -11.10
N LYS A 585 4.52 3.39 -11.64
CA LYS A 585 3.90 4.55 -10.96
C LYS A 585 2.43 4.30 -10.63
N GLU A 586 1.70 3.72 -11.57
CA GLU A 586 0.31 3.30 -11.37
C GLU A 586 0.19 2.28 -10.22
N SER A 587 1.10 1.30 -10.18
CA SER A 587 1.11 0.28 -9.13
C SER A 587 1.40 0.88 -7.75
N GLU A 588 2.32 1.86 -7.66
CA GLU A 588 2.61 2.57 -6.41
C GLU A 588 1.39 3.33 -5.91
N LEU A 589 0.65 3.99 -6.81
CA LEU A 589 -0.53 4.77 -6.45
C LEU A 589 -1.70 3.88 -6.01
N ARG A 590 -1.96 2.79 -6.72
CA ARG A 590 -2.95 1.76 -6.32
C ARG A 590 -2.63 1.18 -4.94
N ASN A 591 -1.36 0.88 -4.70
CA ASN A 591 -0.89 0.38 -3.41
C ASN A 591 -1.03 1.42 -2.28
N TYR A 592 -0.78 2.70 -2.56
CA TYR A 592 -0.97 3.80 -1.60
C TYR A 592 -2.45 3.94 -1.20
N PHE A 593 -3.36 3.88 -2.16
CA PHE A 593 -4.80 3.96 -1.88
C PHE A 593 -5.43 2.69 -1.36
N LYS A 594 -4.72 1.55 -1.46
CA LYS A 594 -5.26 0.22 -1.19
C LYS A 594 -6.54 -0.03 -2.01
N ASP A 595 -6.60 0.58 -3.20
CA ASP A 595 -7.77 0.63 -4.07
C ASP A 595 -7.34 0.47 -5.54
N ASP A 596 -7.95 -0.51 -6.19
CA ASP A 596 -7.71 -0.87 -7.58
C ASP A 596 -8.77 -0.30 -8.53
N CYS A 597 -9.88 0.22 -8.02
CA CYS A 597 -10.93 0.82 -8.82
C CYS A 597 -10.62 2.29 -9.14
N SER A 598 -10.33 3.13 -8.13
CA SER A 598 -10.18 4.59 -8.33
C SER A 598 -9.13 4.96 -9.38
N VAL A 599 -7.95 4.33 -9.33
CA VAL A 599 -6.88 4.58 -10.32
C VAL A 599 -7.27 4.07 -11.71
N GLY A 600 -8.01 2.95 -11.78
CA GLY A 600 -8.55 2.41 -13.02
C GLY A 600 -9.53 3.37 -13.68
N THR A 601 -10.59 3.74 -12.95
CA THR A 601 -11.62 4.70 -13.37
C THR A 601 -11.03 6.04 -13.81
N TYR A 602 -10.06 6.57 -13.06
CA TYR A 602 -9.35 7.79 -13.45
C TYR A 602 -8.63 7.62 -14.80
N LYS A 603 -7.92 6.52 -15.02
CA LYS A 603 -7.30 6.23 -16.34
C LYS A 603 -8.33 6.09 -17.45
N GLU A 604 -9.53 5.58 -17.17
CA GLU A 604 -10.61 5.50 -18.15
C GLU A 604 -11.12 6.87 -18.55
N HIS A 605 -11.29 7.80 -17.60
CA HIS A 605 -11.59 9.20 -17.92
C HIS A 605 -10.52 9.86 -18.79
N LEU A 606 -9.27 9.39 -18.69
CA LEU A 606 -8.16 9.83 -19.56
C LEU A 606 -8.11 9.12 -20.93
N LYS A 607 -8.98 8.13 -21.21
CA LYS A 607 -9.09 7.48 -22.53
C LYS A 607 -9.87 8.43 -23.47
N GLY A 608 -9.16 9.17 -24.31
CA GLY A 608 -9.76 10.11 -25.27
C GLY A 608 -9.23 11.54 -25.17
N VAL A 609 -8.49 11.86 -24.11
CA VAL A 609 -7.70 13.09 -24.03
C VAL A 609 -6.56 13.03 -25.03
N ASP A 610 -6.41 14.05 -25.86
CA ASP A 610 -5.29 14.16 -26.79
C ASP A 610 -3.96 14.24 -26.00
N ARG A 611 -3.04 13.31 -26.29
CA ARG A 611 -1.75 13.17 -25.58
C ARG A 611 -0.59 13.71 -26.39
N ILE A 612 -0.85 14.61 -27.32
CA ILE A 612 0.21 15.32 -28.05
C ILE A 612 0.95 16.23 -27.08
N LEU A 613 2.25 15.98 -26.95
CA LEU A 613 3.12 16.82 -26.13
C LEU A 613 3.24 18.20 -26.79
N PRO A 614 2.96 19.30 -26.06
CA PRO A 614 3.07 20.64 -26.63
C PRO A 614 4.48 20.94 -27.14
N ALA A 615 4.59 21.83 -28.13
CA ALA A 615 5.88 22.30 -28.62
C ALA A 615 6.74 22.85 -27.46
N LYS A 616 8.07 22.66 -27.54
CA LYS A 616 9.05 23.10 -26.53
C LYS A 616 8.83 22.51 -25.12
N THR A 617 8.06 21.44 -25.02
CA THR A 617 7.86 20.71 -23.75
C THR A 617 8.62 19.38 -23.79
N ALA A 618 9.23 19.00 -22.67
CA ALA A 618 9.84 17.69 -22.48
C ALA A 618 9.37 17.03 -21.20
N ILE A 619 9.18 15.71 -21.26
CA ILE A 619 8.93 14.83 -20.11
C ILE A 619 10.27 14.25 -19.67
N PHE A 620 10.55 14.34 -18.38
CA PHE A 620 11.79 13.93 -17.74
C PHE A 620 11.53 12.87 -16.67
N TYR A 621 12.08 11.68 -16.89
CA TYR A 621 11.99 10.52 -16.00
C TYR A 621 13.35 10.23 -15.34
N PRO A 622 13.62 10.78 -14.15
CA PRO A 622 14.79 10.41 -13.36
C PRO A 622 14.53 9.11 -12.58
N MET A 623 14.99 7.98 -13.12
CA MET A 623 14.78 6.64 -12.55
C MET A 623 15.95 6.21 -11.64
N MET A 624 15.62 5.81 -10.40
CA MET A 624 16.60 5.47 -9.37
C MET A 624 16.72 3.95 -9.19
N PHE A 625 17.68 3.33 -9.88
CA PHE A 625 18.07 1.94 -9.67
C PHE A 625 19.11 1.81 -8.55
N ASP A 626 19.38 0.59 -8.10
CA ASP A 626 20.26 0.37 -6.93
C ASP A 626 21.72 0.77 -7.20
N ASP A 627 22.18 0.57 -8.44
CA ASP A 627 23.56 0.77 -8.87
C ASP A 627 23.77 2.02 -9.75
N ARG A 628 22.70 2.56 -10.34
CA ARG A 628 22.77 3.66 -11.31
C ARG A 628 21.49 4.51 -11.35
N VAL A 629 21.61 5.69 -11.96
CA VAL A 629 20.47 6.56 -12.25
C VAL A 629 20.34 6.69 -13.76
N GLU A 630 19.18 6.33 -14.28
CA GLU A 630 18.82 6.46 -15.70
C GLU A 630 17.92 7.69 -15.85
N LEU A 631 18.25 8.53 -16.81
CA LEU A 631 17.54 9.77 -17.13
C LEU A 631 16.93 9.59 -18.52
N LEU A 632 15.59 9.49 -18.59
CA LEU A 632 14.89 9.48 -19.87
C LEU A 632 14.29 10.86 -20.14
N LEU A 633 14.51 11.36 -21.34
CA LEU A 633 13.91 12.60 -21.82
C LEU A 633 13.07 12.29 -23.06
N SER A 634 11.77 12.59 -22.99
CA SER A 634 10.81 12.42 -24.08
C SER A 634 10.27 13.78 -24.51
N PHE A 635 10.40 14.12 -25.79
CA PHE A 635 9.94 15.41 -26.33
C PHE A 635 9.34 15.24 -27.74
N ALA A 636 8.51 16.21 -28.15
CA ALA A 636 7.81 16.16 -29.42
C ALA A 636 8.78 16.10 -30.62
N ASN A 637 8.45 15.30 -31.62
CA ASN A 637 9.15 15.29 -32.90
C ASN A 637 8.48 16.27 -33.85
N SER A 638 9.22 17.22 -34.42
CA SER A 638 8.69 18.17 -35.40
C SER A 638 8.29 17.52 -36.74
N GLU A 639 8.77 16.31 -37.03
CA GLU A 639 8.60 15.62 -38.32
C GLU A 639 7.70 14.37 -38.26
N ARG A 640 7.31 13.91 -37.06
CA ARG A 640 6.49 12.70 -36.85
C ARG A 640 5.51 12.90 -35.70
N SER A 641 4.40 12.17 -35.71
CA SER A 641 3.43 12.13 -34.59
C SER A 641 3.93 11.41 -33.33
N ASP A 642 5.19 10.97 -33.30
CA ASP A 642 5.79 10.17 -32.23
C ASP A 642 6.86 10.98 -31.48
N ASN A 643 6.93 10.84 -30.15
CA ASN A 643 7.97 11.50 -29.35
C ASN A 643 9.37 10.93 -29.59
N ILE A 644 10.38 11.81 -29.57
CA ILE A 644 11.80 11.43 -29.51
C ILE A 644 12.13 11.11 -28.06
N ILE A 645 12.74 9.94 -27.81
CA ILE A 645 13.18 9.52 -26.49
C ILE A 645 14.70 9.41 -26.47
N LYS A 646 15.33 10.05 -25.48
CA LYS A 646 16.77 9.95 -25.20
C LYS A 646 16.98 9.29 -23.84
N GLN A 647 17.93 8.35 -23.78
CA GLN A 647 18.39 7.69 -22.56
C GLN A 647 19.79 8.19 -22.21
N ILE A 648 19.97 8.67 -20.99
CA ILE A 648 21.23 9.22 -20.46
C ILE A 648 21.48 8.60 -19.09
N LYS A 649 22.74 8.29 -18.76
CA LYS A 649 23.14 7.86 -17.41
C LYS A 649 23.64 9.05 -16.62
N SER A 650 23.20 9.18 -15.37
CA SER A 650 23.74 10.18 -14.44
C SER A 650 25.21 9.90 -14.14
N PRO A 651 26.07 10.93 -14.05
CA PRO A 651 27.44 10.80 -13.54
C PRO A 651 27.49 10.62 -12.02
N VAL A 652 26.39 10.88 -11.30
CA VAL A 652 26.30 10.77 -9.85
C VAL A 652 25.50 9.54 -9.46
N VAL A 653 26.06 8.73 -8.56
CA VAL A 653 25.45 7.49 -8.07
C VAL A 653 24.22 7.74 -7.17
N PRO A 654 23.25 6.81 -7.13
CA PRO A 654 21.97 7.00 -6.41
C PRO A 654 22.13 7.39 -4.93
N LYS A 655 23.07 6.76 -4.21
CA LYS A 655 23.29 7.01 -2.77
C LYS A 655 23.64 8.47 -2.48
N VAL A 656 24.46 9.08 -3.33
CA VAL A 656 24.89 10.48 -3.17
C VAL A 656 23.73 11.44 -3.46
N LEU A 657 22.93 11.15 -4.49
CA LEU A 657 21.75 11.96 -4.79
C LEU A 657 20.70 11.86 -3.69
N ARG A 658 20.48 10.66 -3.13
CA ARG A 658 19.58 10.48 -1.97
C ARG A 658 20.03 11.34 -0.79
N GLN A 659 21.30 11.22 -0.39
CA GLN A 659 21.84 12.00 0.72
C GLN A 659 21.74 13.51 0.44
N ALA A 660 22.00 13.96 -0.79
CA ALA A 660 21.85 15.35 -1.18
C ALA A 660 20.39 15.83 -1.09
N ALA A 661 19.43 15.06 -1.59
CA ALA A 661 18.01 15.39 -1.50
C ALA A 661 17.50 15.45 -0.06
N GLU A 662 17.85 14.45 0.76
CA GLU A 662 17.48 14.39 2.18
C GLU A 662 18.08 15.57 2.95
N THR A 663 19.36 15.87 2.72
CA THR A 663 20.03 16.98 3.40
C THR A 663 19.48 18.32 2.94
N LEU A 664 19.27 18.51 1.63
CA LEU A 664 18.64 19.71 1.07
C LEU A 664 17.31 19.95 1.75
N ARG A 665 16.43 18.95 1.78
CA ARG A 665 15.13 19.05 2.44
C ARG A 665 15.26 19.36 3.93
N LYS A 666 16.16 18.68 4.66
CA LYS A 666 16.38 18.93 6.10
C LYS A 666 16.85 20.37 6.35
N LYS A 667 17.71 20.91 5.49
CA LYS A 667 18.21 22.29 5.58
C LYS A 667 17.18 23.34 5.18
N MET A 668 16.22 22.98 4.32
CA MET A 668 15.10 23.85 3.94
C MET A 668 13.95 23.82 4.96
N LYS A 669 14.05 23.02 6.02
CA LYS A 669 13.12 23.03 7.16
C LYS A 669 13.78 23.85 8.29
N PRO A 670 13.48 25.14 8.48
CA PRO A 670 13.93 25.84 9.66
C PRO A 670 13.32 25.12 10.87
N GLY A 671 14.15 24.79 11.86
CA GLY A 671 13.62 24.51 13.19
C GLY A 671 12.84 25.74 13.64
N TYR A 672 11.65 25.56 14.21
CA TYR A 672 10.91 26.65 14.86
C TYR A 672 11.89 27.45 15.74
N PRO A 673 12.16 28.73 15.46
CA PRO A 673 12.60 29.60 16.53
C PRO A 673 11.42 29.64 17.50
N THR A 674 11.61 29.18 18.73
CA THR A 674 10.75 29.59 19.84
C THR A 674 10.75 31.12 19.87
N LEU A 675 9.72 31.74 19.28
CA LEU A 675 9.57 33.18 19.19
C LEU A 675 9.23 33.71 20.59
N LYS A 676 10.22 34.30 21.26
CA LYS A 676 9.91 35.44 22.13
C LYS A 676 9.46 36.56 21.20
N ALA A 677 8.27 37.10 21.45
CA ALA A 677 7.48 37.98 20.58
C ALA A 677 8.09 39.35 20.22
N ASN A 678 9.40 39.58 20.41
CA ASN A 678 10.02 40.90 20.26
C ASN A 678 11.18 40.98 19.25
N ASP A 679 11.57 39.86 18.62
CA ASP A 679 12.60 39.87 17.57
C ASP A 679 11.96 39.48 16.22
N ASP A 680 12.19 40.30 15.19
CA ASP A 680 11.73 40.06 13.81
C ASP A 680 12.18 38.66 13.31
N PRO A 681 11.23 37.75 13.00
CA PRO A 681 11.52 36.38 12.55
C PRO A 681 12.37 36.31 11.27
N ASP A 682 12.31 37.32 10.40
CA ASP A 682 12.95 37.28 9.09
C ASP A 682 14.48 37.51 9.15
N LEU A 683 14.98 38.11 10.24
CA LEU A 683 16.39 38.50 10.38
C LEU A 683 17.35 37.33 10.75
N LYS A 684 16.86 36.26 11.41
CA LYS A 684 17.70 35.11 11.83
C LYS A 684 17.86 34.02 10.75
N VAL A 685 16.92 33.92 9.80
CA VAL A 685 16.96 32.92 8.72
C VAL A 685 18.22 33.10 7.85
N SER A 686 18.69 34.35 7.70
CA SER A 686 19.80 34.80 6.82
C SER A 686 21.13 34.03 6.90
N ARG A 687 21.45 33.35 8.02
CA ARG A 687 22.72 32.63 8.24
C ARG A 687 22.69 31.14 7.86
N GLU A 688 21.53 30.52 7.71
CA GLU A 688 21.42 29.10 7.32
C GLU A 688 21.46 28.88 5.79
N TYR A 689 21.18 29.94 5.03
CA TYR A 689 21.17 30.03 3.55
C TYR A 689 22.40 29.42 2.85
N VAL A 690 23.57 29.52 3.47
CA VAL A 690 24.84 29.11 2.87
C VAL A 690 24.96 27.59 2.74
N LYS A 691 24.27 26.83 3.60
CA LYS A 691 24.54 25.40 3.79
C LYS A 691 23.78 24.48 2.81
N TYR A 692 22.77 24.96 2.10
CA TYR A 692 21.98 24.12 1.19
C TYR A 692 22.52 24.07 -0.26
N PHE A 693 23.23 25.11 -0.73
CA PHE A 693 23.73 25.19 -2.11
C PHE A 693 24.58 23.99 -2.55
N PRO A 694 25.49 23.43 -1.73
CA PRO A 694 26.23 22.23 -2.13
C PRO A 694 25.34 21.05 -2.50
N HIS A 695 24.21 20.90 -1.79
CA HIS A 695 23.25 19.81 -2.04
C HIS A 695 22.38 20.10 -3.28
N ALA A 696 21.93 21.34 -3.47
CA ALA A 696 21.20 21.75 -4.67
C ALA A 696 22.06 21.63 -5.94
N ASN A 697 23.34 22.06 -5.88
CA ASN A 697 24.31 21.88 -6.95
C ASN A 697 24.55 20.39 -7.25
N LYS A 698 24.64 19.54 -6.22
CA LYS A 698 24.88 18.11 -6.42
C LYS A 698 23.72 17.40 -7.11
N LEU A 699 22.48 17.79 -6.81
CA LEU A 699 21.30 17.29 -7.50
C LEU A 699 21.24 17.80 -8.94
N ASP A 700 21.55 19.07 -9.19
CA ASP A 700 21.62 19.63 -10.55
C ASP A 700 22.70 18.93 -11.40
N GLU A 701 23.88 18.68 -10.83
CA GLU A 701 25.00 17.94 -11.44
C GLU A 701 24.58 16.53 -11.89
N GLY A 702 23.85 15.80 -11.04
CA GLY A 702 23.43 14.43 -11.34
C GLY A 702 22.19 14.33 -12.22
N LEU A 703 21.26 15.28 -12.14
CA LEU A 703 19.95 15.17 -12.79
C LEU A 703 19.79 16.06 -14.02
N ILE A 704 20.24 17.31 -13.98
CA ILE A 704 19.92 18.31 -15.01
C ILE A 704 21.09 18.54 -15.97
N GLN A 705 22.32 18.67 -15.46
CA GLN A 705 23.50 18.87 -16.31
C GLN A 705 23.66 17.81 -17.41
N PRO A 706 23.41 16.50 -17.16
CA PRO A 706 23.59 15.47 -18.19
C PRO A 706 22.63 15.59 -19.38
N VAL A 707 21.48 16.26 -19.20
CA VAL A 707 20.45 16.44 -20.23
C VAL A 707 20.38 17.86 -20.78
N LEU A 708 21.20 18.78 -20.26
CA LEU A 708 21.11 20.21 -20.54
C LEU A 708 21.33 20.55 -22.03
N SER A 709 22.28 19.90 -22.70
CA SER A 709 22.53 20.14 -24.14
C SER A 709 21.32 19.75 -24.98
N ILE A 710 20.69 18.61 -24.67
CA ILE A 710 19.52 18.10 -25.39
C ILE A 710 18.33 19.06 -25.19
N LEU A 711 18.11 19.54 -23.95
CA LEU A 711 17.05 20.52 -23.66
C LEU A 711 17.27 21.82 -24.46
N HIS A 712 18.51 22.32 -24.52
CA HIS A 712 18.83 23.56 -25.22
C HIS A 712 18.73 23.43 -26.74
N GLU A 713 19.31 22.37 -27.32
CA GLU A 713 19.27 22.09 -28.77
C GLU A 713 17.85 21.96 -29.32
N ASN A 714 16.92 21.46 -28.49
CA ASN A 714 15.51 21.29 -28.86
C ASN A 714 14.62 22.46 -28.41
N GLY A 715 15.21 23.54 -27.89
CA GLY A 715 14.49 24.76 -27.49
C GLY A 715 13.45 24.54 -26.39
N ILE A 716 13.68 23.56 -25.51
CA ILE A 716 12.75 23.20 -24.44
C ILE A 716 12.71 24.31 -23.39
N ASN A 717 11.51 24.74 -23.03
CA ASN A 717 11.27 25.73 -21.96
C ASN A 717 10.35 25.20 -20.86
N THR A 718 9.59 24.13 -21.10
CA THR A 718 8.74 23.47 -20.10
C THR A 718 9.23 22.06 -19.84
N LEU A 719 9.45 21.74 -18.56
CA LEU A 719 9.96 20.45 -18.11
C LEU A 719 8.93 19.78 -17.19
N ILE A 720 8.32 18.70 -17.67
CA ILE A 720 7.43 17.84 -16.90
C ILE A 720 8.29 16.77 -16.24
N ILE A 721 8.37 16.79 -14.92
CA ILE A 721 9.18 15.88 -14.14
C ILE A 721 8.26 14.80 -13.58
N ILE A 722 8.60 13.53 -13.85
CA ILE A 722 7.94 12.36 -13.27
C ILE A 722 8.91 11.74 -12.28
N PRO A 723 8.93 12.23 -11.03
CA PRO A 723 9.97 11.87 -10.07
C PRO A 723 9.85 10.45 -9.54
N ASP A 724 10.99 9.88 -9.15
CA ASP A 724 11.09 8.56 -8.55
C ASP A 724 11.52 8.59 -7.08
N LYS A 725 10.87 7.77 -6.25
CA LYS A 725 11.19 7.59 -4.82
C LYS A 725 11.37 8.95 -4.10
N PHE A 726 12.53 9.18 -3.48
CA PHE A 726 12.88 10.40 -2.75
C PHE A 726 12.87 11.69 -3.60
N LEU A 727 12.87 11.57 -4.93
CA LEU A 727 12.77 12.74 -5.80
C LEU A 727 11.38 13.36 -5.78
N ARG A 728 10.32 12.63 -5.42
CA ARG A 728 8.95 13.17 -5.38
C ARG A 728 8.79 14.36 -4.43
N SER A 729 9.73 14.42 -3.50
CA SER A 729 9.73 15.26 -2.32
C SER A 729 10.89 16.26 -2.36
N THR A 730 11.69 16.18 -3.44
CA THR A 730 12.81 17.05 -3.74
C THR A 730 12.30 18.36 -4.33
N PRO A 731 12.70 19.53 -3.78
CA PRO A 731 12.29 20.81 -4.32
C PRO A 731 13.06 21.14 -5.60
N PHE A 732 12.62 20.59 -6.74
CA PHE A 732 13.24 20.78 -8.05
C PHE A 732 13.47 22.25 -8.42
N ALA A 733 12.59 23.15 -7.99
CA ALA A 733 12.74 24.59 -8.19
C ALA A 733 14.10 25.13 -7.69
N THR A 734 14.66 24.52 -6.64
CA THR A 734 15.88 24.97 -5.95
C THR A 734 17.17 24.42 -6.57
N LEU A 735 17.07 23.42 -7.44
CA LEU A 735 18.24 22.89 -8.15
C LEU A 735 18.86 24.02 -8.95
N CYS A 736 20.17 24.16 -8.86
CA CYS A 736 20.82 25.27 -9.49
C CYS A 736 22.24 24.92 -9.88
N LYS A 737 22.76 25.63 -10.88
CA LYS A 737 24.10 25.40 -11.42
C LYS A 737 25.07 26.39 -10.81
N ASN A 738 26.09 25.88 -10.11
CA ASN A 738 27.20 26.67 -9.55
C ASN A 738 26.74 27.81 -8.62
N CYS A 739 25.73 27.56 -7.79
CA CYS A 739 25.32 28.53 -6.78
C CYS A 739 26.31 28.56 -5.61
N GLY A 740 26.56 29.74 -5.06
CA GLY A 740 27.41 29.95 -3.89
C GLY A 740 26.97 31.13 -3.01
N GLU A 741 27.68 31.34 -1.91
CA GLU A 741 27.33 32.31 -0.86
C GLU A 741 27.20 33.77 -1.36
N ASN A 742 27.98 34.13 -2.37
CA ASN A 742 28.04 35.48 -2.94
C ASN A 742 26.91 35.77 -3.96
N ASP A 743 25.94 34.86 -4.12
CA ASP A 743 24.90 34.99 -5.13
C ASP A 743 23.68 35.80 -4.71
N LYS A 744 23.62 36.27 -3.45
CA LYS A 744 22.55 37.14 -2.93
C LYS A 744 22.39 38.42 -3.77
N ASP A 745 23.48 38.95 -4.33
CA ASP A 745 23.49 40.20 -5.11
C ASP A 745 23.08 40.01 -6.59
N ASN A 746 22.57 38.83 -6.98
CA ASN A 746 22.31 38.49 -8.39
C ASN A 746 21.05 37.63 -8.62
N ALA A 747 19.93 38.01 -8.00
CA ALA A 747 18.61 37.40 -8.22
C ALA A 747 18.18 37.37 -9.71
N ASP A 748 18.72 38.29 -10.53
CA ASP A 748 18.45 38.40 -11.97
C ASP A 748 19.16 37.32 -12.83
N ARG A 749 20.16 36.61 -12.30
CA ARG A 749 20.79 35.51 -13.05
C ARG A 749 19.89 34.28 -12.96
N LYS A 750 19.46 33.75 -14.12
CA LYS A 750 18.69 32.48 -14.25
C LYS A 750 19.49 31.26 -13.76
N LYS A 751 19.71 31.14 -12.45
CA LYS A 751 20.54 30.10 -11.82
C LYS A 751 19.70 28.92 -11.35
N PHE A 752 18.57 29.21 -10.73
CA PHE A 752 17.66 28.18 -10.25
C PHE A 752 16.95 27.49 -11.42
N LEU A 753 16.55 26.24 -11.23
CA LEU A 753 15.93 25.43 -12.27
C LEU A 753 14.59 26.05 -12.71
N PHE A 754 13.80 26.57 -11.76
CA PHE A 754 12.54 27.23 -12.07
C PHE A 754 12.73 28.50 -12.90
N GLN A 755 13.87 29.19 -12.82
CA GLN A 755 14.15 30.37 -13.67
C GLN A 755 14.58 29.99 -15.10
N ARG A 756 15.05 28.75 -15.28
CA ARG A 756 15.50 28.21 -16.57
C ARG A 756 14.38 27.51 -17.32
N TYR A 757 13.48 26.85 -16.60
CA TYR A 757 12.37 26.07 -17.16
C TYR A 757 11.10 26.26 -16.34
N VAL A 758 9.95 26.25 -17.01
CA VAL A 758 8.65 26.08 -16.38
C VAL A 758 8.58 24.64 -15.86
N LEU A 759 8.37 24.47 -14.55
CA LEU A 759 8.42 23.15 -13.91
C LEU A 759 7.01 22.62 -13.63
N VAL A 760 6.81 21.35 -13.97
CA VAL A 760 5.58 20.62 -13.71
C VAL A 760 5.95 19.31 -13.04
N ILE A 761 5.27 18.95 -11.95
CA ILE A 761 5.41 17.62 -11.35
C ILE A 761 4.21 16.78 -11.78
N ALA A 762 4.42 15.54 -12.18
CA ALA A 762 3.34 14.62 -12.53
C ALA A 762 3.54 13.27 -11.83
N PRO A 763 2.46 12.62 -11.34
CA PRO A 763 2.54 11.26 -10.78
C PRO A 763 2.93 10.22 -11.86
N GLY A 764 2.59 10.50 -13.11
CA GLY A 764 2.92 9.74 -14.31
C GLY A 764 2.28 10.43 -15.51
N TRP A 765 2.85 10.25 -16.70
CA TRP A 765 2.28 10.79 -17.93
C TRP A 765 0.91 10.16 -18.23
N GLU A 766 0.73 8.87 -17.96
CA GLU A 766 -0.57 8.20 -18.15
C GLU A 766 -1.57 8.45 -17.02
N LEU A 767 -1.11 9.09 -15.94
CA LEU A 767 -1.87 9.40 -14.73
C LEU A 767 -2.14 10.90 -14.58
N THR A 768 -2.06 11.64 -15.68
CA THR A 768 -2.27 13.09 -15.70
C THR A 768 -3.17 13.44 -16.89
N ASP A 769 -4.14 14.32 -16.66
CA ASP A 769 -4.91 14.94 -17.73
C ASP A 769 -4.05 16.00 -18.44
N HIS A 770 -3.95 15.90 -19.77
CA HIS A 770 -3.18 16.81 -20.62
C HIS A 770 -4.07 17.70 -21.51
N GLY A 771 -5.38 17.55 -21.42
CA GLY A 771 -6.32 18.28 -22.26
C GLY A 771 -6.31 19.78 -21.98
N GLN A 772 -6.75 20.57 -22.95
CA GLN A 772 -7.09 21.98 -22.71
C GLN A 772 -8.32 22.07 -21.78
N PRO A 773 -8.47 23.16 -21.01
CA PRO A 773 -9.69 23.43 -20.25
C PRO A 773 -10.92 23.34 -21.16
N GLN A 774 -11.85 22.45 -20.83
CA GLN A 774 -13.07 22.23 -21.62
C GLN A 774 -14.16 23.28 -21.37
N ARG A 775 -13.95 24.21 -20.44
CA ARG A 775 -14.91 25.23 -20.03
C ARG A 775 -14.36 26.64 -20.18
N GLU A 776 -15.26 27.59 -20.37
CA GLU A 776 -14.93 29.01 -20.28
C GLU A 776 -14.44 29.35 -18.85
N LYS A 777 -13.37 30.15 -18.77
CA LYS A 777 -12.73 30.50 -17.49
C LYS A 777 -13.60 31.50 -16.71
N ASP A 778 -14.51 31.00 -15.90
CA ASP A 778 -15.26 31.82 -14.94
C ASP A 778 -14.57 31.81 -13.56
N TRP A 779 -13.87 32.91 -13.28
CA TRP A 779 -13.12 33.10 -12.03
C TRP A 779 -14.03 33.28 -10.81
N SER A 780 -15.29 33.70 -11.01
CA SER A 780 -16.26 33.87 -9.93
C SER A 780 -16.72 32.51 -9.37
N LEU A 781 -16.62 31.44 -10.17
CA LEU A 781 -16.82 30.04 -9.76
C LEU A 781 -15.59 29.49 -9.02
N THR A 782 -15.17 30.20 -7.97
CA THR A 782 -14.12 29.76 -7.05
C THR A 782 -14.71 29.55 -5.67
N LEU A 783 -14.49 28.37 -5.08
CA LEU A 783 -14.84 28.11 -3.68
C LEU A 783 -13.63 28.43 -2.78
N LEU A 784 -13.78 29.44 -1.93
CA LEU A 784 -12.75 29.88 -0.98
C LEU A 784 -13.03 29.29 0.41
N ASN A 785 -12.10 28.51 0.96
CA ASN A 785 -12.24 27.87 2.27
C ASN A 785 -11.08 28.26 3.16
N GLY A 786 -11.34 28.68 4.40
CA GLY A 786 -10.25 28.98 5.34
C GLY A 786 -10.60 28.82 6.81
N LEU A 787 -9.62 28.35 7.56
CA LEU A 787 -9.66 28.23 9.02
C LEU A 787 -8.44 28.93 9.59
N LYS A 788 -8.64 30.09 10.21
CA LYS A 788 -7.57 30.84 10.85
C LYS A 788 -7.31 30.31 12.26
N ASN A 789 -8.35 30.12 13.07
CA ASN A 789 -8.20 29.68 14.46
C ASN A 789 -8.96 28.36 14.73
N PRO A 790 -8.30 27.20 14.65
CA PRO A 790 -8.93 25.91 14.94
C PRO A 790 -9.35 25.73 16.40
N LYS A 791 -8.94 26.64 17.30
CA LYS A 791 -9.33 26.67 18.72
C LYS A 791 -10.44 27.70 19.01
N SER A 792 -11.01 28.33 17.97
CA SER A 792 -12.11 29.27 18.16
C SER A 792 -13.30 28.61 18.87
N THR A 793 -13.97 29.33 19.75
CA THR A 793 -15.19 28.86 20.44
C THR A 793 -16.38 28.67 19.50
N SER A 794 -16.31 29.24 18.29
CA SER A 794 -17.28 29.03 17.21
C SER A 794 -17.11 27.69 16.50
N CYS A 795 -15.97 27.01 16.70
CA CYS A 795 -15.69 25.69 16.18
C CYS A 795 -16.02 24.60 17.20
N SER A 796 -16.49 23.47 16.68
CA SER A 796 -16.63 22.28 17.53
C SER A 796 -15.21 21.84 17.90
N SER A 797 -14.94 21.60 19.19
CA SER A 797 -13.60 21.40 19.77
C SER A 797 -12.62 20.65 18.85
N PRO A 798 -11.32 21.04 18.83
CA PRO A 798 -10.37 20.60 17.83
C PRO A 798 -10.39 19.07 17.69
N PRO A 799 -10.43 18.53 16.47
CA PRO A 799 -10.51 17.09 16.28
C PRO A 799 -9.33 16.44 16.99
N LEU A 800 -9.65 15.64 18.01
CA LEU A 800 -8.77 14.62 18.52
C LEU A 800 -8.43 13.74 17.31
N VAL A 801 -7.17 13.77 16.87
CA VAL A 801 -6.70 12.76 15.94
C VAL A 801 -6.65 11.46 16.73
N ALA A 802 -7.78 10.75 16.74
CA ALA A 802 -7.77 9.33 16.99
C ALA A 802 -7.15 8.71 15.74
N ASN A 803 -5.86 8.37 15.81
CA ASN A 803 -5.31 7.39 14.89
C ASN A 803 -6.28 6.19 14.88
N HIS A 804 -6.81 5.85 13.71
CA HIS A 804 -7.79 4.79 13.59
C HIS A 804 -7.23 3.48 14.19
N CYS A 805 -7.85 3.07 15.30
CA CYS A 805 -7.85 1.75 15.92
C CYS A 805 -6.49 1.02 16.04
N THR A 806 -5.69 1.42 17.02
CA THR A 806 -4.90 0.47 17.83
C THR A 806 -4.92 0.92 19.28
N THR A 807 -5.43 0.04 20.14
CA THR A 807 -5.42 0.06 21.62
C THR A 807 -6.08 1.26 22.31
N GLY A 808 -6.81 0.97 23.38
CA GLY A 808 -7.55 1.95 24.16
C GLY A 808 -6.71 3.15 24.59
N ASP A 809 -7.36 4.31 24.57
CA ASP A 809 -7.00 5.55 25.26
C ASP A 809 -5.58 6.09 25.08
N VAL A 810 -5.25 6.75 23.96
CA VAL A 810 -4.53 8.06 23.95
C VAL A 810 -4.83 8.74 22.61
N THR A 811 -5.49 9.89 22.66
CA THR A 811 -5.61 10.82 21.55
C THR A 811 -4.38 11.72 21.54
N THR A 812 -3.48 11.55 20.58
CA THR A 812 -2.46 12.57 20.30
C THR A 812 -3.15 13.79 19.72
N THR A 813 -3.34 14.81 20.54
CA THR A 813 -3.76 16.14 20.10
C THR A 813 -2.63 16.76 19.29
N LEU A 814 -2.76 16.77 17.96
CA LEU A 814 -2.02 17.70 17.12
C LEU A 814 -2.48 19.10 17.51
N ASP A 815 -1.56 19.90 18.06
CA ASP A 815 -1.86 21.27 18.44
C ASP A 815 -1.68 22.20 17.25
N PHE A 816 -2.81 22.58 16.64
CA PHE A 816 -2.82 23.51 15.52
C PHE A 816 -2.89 24.95 16.04
N GLY A 817 -1.85 25.73 15.74
CA GLY A 817 -1.79 27.16 16.04
C GLY A 817 -2.66 28.02 15.11
N GLU A 818 -2.80 29.29 15.44
CA GLU A 818 -3.49 30.27 14.60
C GLU A 818 -2.71 30.56 13.31
N LEU A 819 -3.43 30.74 12.20
CA LEU A 819 -2.90 31.13 10.89
C LEU A 819 -3.30 32.58 10.60
N PRO A 820 -2.49 33.59 10.99
CA PRO A 820 -2.92 35.00 11.09
C PRO A 820 -3.37 35.62 9.76
N ASN A 821 -2.83 35.18 8.62
CA ASN A 821 -3.07 35.80 7.31
C ASN A 821 -4.18 35.16 6.47
N VAL A 822 -4.83 34.09 6.96
CA VAL A 822 -5.88 33.38 6.20
C VAL A 822 -7.02 34.32 5.82
N THR A 823 -7.51 35.15 6.76
CA THR A 823 -8.57 36.12 6.49
C THR A 823 -8.19 37.10 5.38
N GLU A 824 -6.96 37.61 5.41
CA GLU A 824 -6.46 38.56 4.42
C GLU A 824 -6.29 37.89 3.05
N GLU A 825 -5.69 36.70 3.00
CA GLU A 825 -5.55 35.88 1.79
C GLU A 825 -6.92 35.65 1.13
N LEU A 826 -7.93 35.22 1.90
CA LEU A 826 -9.27 35.00 1.35
C LEU A 826 -9.94 36.29 0.85
N ASN A 827 -9.82 37.41 1.57
CA ASN A 827 -10.40 38.69 1.16
C ASN A 827 -9.76 39.21 -0.15
N ASN A 828 -8.44 39.07 -0.27
CA ASN A 828 -7.72 39.52 -1.45
C ASN A 828 -8.07 38.64 -2.66
N LEU A 829 -8.16 37.32 -2.47
CA LEU A 829 -8.63 36.41 -3.51
C LEU A 829 -10.09 36.66 -3.91
N GLN A 830 -10.97 36.89 -2.93
CA GLN A 830 -12.37 37.20 -3.19
C GLN A 830 -12.49 38.42 -4.12
N THR A 831 -11.77 39.49 -3.81
CA THR A 831 -11.75 40.72 -4.60
C THR A 831 -11.09 40.50 -5.98
N LEU A 832 -9.93 39.83 -5.99
CA LEU A 832 -9.16 39.59 -7.21
C LEU A 832 -9.94 38.74 -8.21
N LEU A 833 -10.63 37.71 -7.75
CA LEU A 833 -11.30 36.73 -8.59
C LEU A 833 -12.77 37.12 -8.87
N GLY A 834 -13.39 37.93 -8.01
CA GLY A 834 -14.80 38.30 -8.10
C GLY A 834 -15.70 37.22 -7.51
N VAL A 835 -15.29 36.61 -6.39
CA VAL A 835 -16.03 35.53 -5.73
C VAL A 835 -17.17 36.10 -4.90
N GLU A 836 -18.37 35.55 -5.07
CA GLU A 836 -19.53 35.93 -4.26
C GLU A 836 -19.34 35.55 -2.78
N ASP A 837 -19.89 36.35 -1.87
CA ASP A 837 -19.79 36.13 -0.41
C ASP A 837 -20.26 34.73 0.02
N GLU A 838 -21.24 34.18 -0.68
CA GLU A 838 -21.77 32.84 -0.39
C GLU A 838 -20.79 31.70 -0.71
N ASN A 839 -19.78 31.96 -1.55
CA ASN A 839 -18.75 31.00 -1.94
C ASN A 839 -17.44 31.19 -1.15
N LYS A 840 -17.47 32.06 -0.12
CA LYS A 840 -16.39 32.22 0.86
C LYS A 840 -16.80 31.60 2.20
N LEU A 841 -16.24 30.43 2.49
CA LEU A 841 -16.39 29.71 3.75
C LEU A 841 -15.19 30.00 4.65
N GLU A 842 -15.40 30.77 5.71
CA GLU A 842 -14.37 31.13 6.68
C GLU A 842 -14.83 30.78 8.10
N GLU A 843 -13.93 30.24 8.93
CA GLU A 843 -14.19 29.90 10.33
C GLU A 843 -15.42 28.99 10.51
N ASP A 844 -16.47 29.47 11.17
CA ASP A 844 -17.69 28.71 11.48
C ASP A 844 -18.55 28.35 10.27
N LYS A 845 -18.29 29.01 9.13
CA LYS A 845 -18.86 28.64 7.83
C LYS A 845 -18.10 27.51 7.15
N PHE A 846 -16.80 27.38 7.43
CA PHE A 846 -15.94 26.35 6.86
C PHE A 846 -16.06 25.02 7.63
N LYS A 847 -17.12 24.28 7.31
CA LYS A 847 -17.45 22.96 7.85
C LYS A 847 -17.47 21.92 6.73
N ARG A 848 -17.25 20.65 7.07
CA ARG A 848 -17.24 19.53 6.11
C ARG A 848 -18.52 19.50 5.26
N HIS A 849 -19.68 19.56 5.92
CA HIS A 849 -20.97 19.53 5.24
C HIS A 849 -21.20 20.79 4.36
N SER A 850 -20.61 21.94 4.70
CA SER A 850 -20.76 23.17 3.92
C SER A 850 -20.02 23.06 2.59
N VAL A 851 -18.83 22.45 2.61
CA VAL A 851 -18.04 22.18 1.40
C VAL A 851 -18.77 21.16 0.52
N GLU A 852 -19.33 20.10 1.12
CA GLU A 852 -20.14 19.09 0.44
C GLU A 852 -21.38 19.68 -0.23
N ASP A 853 -22.13 20.51 0.49
CA ASP A 853 -23.33 21.15 -0.04
C ASP A 853 -23.01 22.07 -1.23
N LYS A 854 -21.87 22.77 -1.19
CA LYS A 854 -21.42 23.62 -2.29
C LYS A 854 -20.98 22.81 -3.51
N LEU A 855 -20.10 21.82 -3.34
CA LEU A 855 -19.59 21.00 -4.45
C LEU A 855 -20.65 20.07 -5.07
N SER A 856 -21.68 19.69 -4.31
CA SER A 856 -22.80 18.90 -4.84
C SER A 856 -23.80 19.71 -5.69
N LYS A 857 -23.82 21.04 -5.54
CA LYS A 857 -24.79 21.92 -6.24
C LYS A 857 -24.16 22.75 -7.35
N THR A 858 -22.89 23.11 -7.21
CA THR A 858 -22.21 24.04 -8.11
C THR A 858 -20.92 23.43 -8.64
N ALA A 859 -20.77 23.44 -9.96
CA ALA A 859 -19.55 23.03 -10.65
C ALA A 859 -18.48 24.14 -10.56
N PHE A 860 -17.75 24.19 -9.44
CA PHE A 860 -16.68 25.18 -9.27
C PHE A 860 -15.53 24.95 -10.26
N PHE A 861 -15.00 26.05 -10.81
CA PHE A 861 -13.80 26.03 -11.63
C PHE A 861 -12.55 25.83 -10.77
N MET A 862 -12.50 26.44 -9.59
CA MET A 862 -11.38 26.34 -8.66
C MET A 862 -11.84 26.14 -7.22
N VAL A 863 -11.04 25.41 -6.44
CA VAL A 863 -11.26 25.25 -4.99
C VAL A 863 -9.97 25.62 -4.27
N HIS A 864 -10.06 26.53 -3.31
CA HIS A 864 -8.93 27.01 -2.52
C HIS A 864 -9.14 26.67 -1.05
N PHE A 865 -8.12 26.09 -0.41
CA PHE A 865 -8.10 25.78 1.02
C PHE A 865 -6.91 26.46 1.71
N ALA A 866 -7.20 27.38 2.64
CA ALA A 866 -6.26 28.04 3.51
C ALA A 866 -6.45 27.57 4.97
N THR A 867 -5.86 26.44 5.33
CA THR A 867 -6.08 25.74 6.61
C THR A 867 -4.89 24.87 7.01
N HIS A 868 -4.94 24.11 8.10
CA HIS A 868 -3.93 23.08 8.39
C HIS A 868 -4.19 21.81 7.56
N GLY A 869 -3.13 21.13 7.10
CA GLY A 869 -3.24 19.93 6.28
C GLY A 869 -2.10 18.94 6.52
N TYR A 870 -2.42 17.74 7.00
CA TYR A 870 -1.45 16.70 7.33
C TYR A 870 -1.48 15.59 6.28
N PHE A 871 -0.33 15.22 5.72
CA PHE A 871 -0.21 14.19 4.67
C PHE A 871 0.93 13.21 4.96
N ASP A 872 0.59 11.94 5.01
CA ASP A 872 1.43 10.85 5.51
C ASP A 872 1.49 9.66 4.52
N GLU A 873 2.33 8.67 4.83
CA GLU A 873 2.47 7.41 4.08
C GLU A 873 1.19 6.55 4.11
N ASP A 874 0.36 6.70 5.14
CA ASP A 874 -0.96 6.09 5.20
C ASP A 874 -2.03 7.09 4.76
N LYS A 875 -2.86 6.68 3.81
CA LYS A 875 -3.97 7.52 3.32
C LYS A 875 -4.94 7.87 4.45
N ASP A 876 -5.10 6.95 5.41
CA ASP A 876 -6.10 7.01 6.47
C ASP A 876 -5.74 8.03 7.56
N THR A 877 -4.48 8.47 7.63
CA THR A 877 -4.02 9.51 8.55
C THR A 877 -3.93 10.89 7.88
N SER A 878 -4.19 10.99 6.57
CA SER A 878 -4.04 12.24 5.80
C SER A 878 -5.35 13.04 5.75
N PHE A 879 -5.30 14.33 6.09
CA PHE A 879 -6.49 15.21 6.18
C PHE A 879 -6.20 16.71 6.03
N LEU A 880 -7.22 17.48 5.66
CA LEU A 880 -7.32 18.93 5.87
C LEU A 880 -8.20 19.23 7.09
N LEU A 881 -7.95 20.34 7.77
CA LEU A 881 -8.70 20.72 8.97
C LEU A 881 -9.86 21.67 8.61
N ALA A 882 -11.07 21.35 9.07
CA ALA A 882 -12.26 22.19 9.02
C ALA A 882 -12.73 22.51 10.45
N CYS A 883 -13.63 23.48 10.60
CA CYS A 883 -14.12 23.95 11.90
C CYS A 883 -14.94 22.91 12.68
N ASP A 884 -15.44 21.86 12.01
CA ASP A 884 -16.18 20.73 12.59
C ASP A 884 -15.44 19.39 12.51
N GLY A 885 -14.14 19.39 12.16
CA GLY A 885 -13.31 18.18 12.16
C GLY A 885 -12.39 18.02 10.95
N GLN A 886 -12.11 16.77 10.57
CA GLN A 886 -11.14 16.43 9.51
C GLN A 886 -11.80 16.13 8.16
N LEU A 887 -11.33 16.79 7.11
CA LEU A 887 -11.55 16.42 5.72
C LEU A 887 -10.46 15.42 5.31
N THR A 888 -10.71 14.12 5.49
CA THR A 888 -9.78 13.05 5.10
C THR A 888 -9.65 12.94 3.58
N LEU A 889 -8.64 12.22 3.09
CA LEU A 889 -8.51 11.95 1.64
C LEU A 889 -9.73 11.25 1.04
N ASP A 890 -10.35 10.34 1.80
CA ASP A 890 -11.57 9.65 1.37
C ASP A 890 -12.76 10.62 1.34
N HIS A 891 -12.88 11.55 2.30
CA HIS A 891 -13.90 12.61 2.23
C HIS A 891 -13.68 13.51 1.01
N LEU A 892 -12.45 13.96 0.77
CA LEU A 892 -12.12 14.76 -0.41
C LEU A 892 -12.48 14.02 -1.70
N GLN A 893 -12.14 12.74 -1.82
CA GLN A 893 -12.56 11.92 -2.96
C GLN A 893 -14.08 11.99 -3.18
N THR A 894 -14.88 11.67 -2.16
CA THR A 894 -16.34 11.69 -2.26
C THR A 894 -16.87 13.06 -2.67
N LEU A 895 -16.27 14.14 -2.16
CA LEU A 895 -16.67 15.51 -2.50
C LEU A 895 -16.49 15.82 -3.99
N PHE A 896 -15.41 15.35 -4.61
CA PHE A 896 -15.11 15.61 -6.02
C PHE A 896 -15.64 14.52 -6.98
N GLU A 897 -16.17 13.41 -6.45
CA GLU A 897 -16.88 12.39 -7.23
C GLU A 897 -18.38 12.66 -7.41
N SER A 898 -18.90 13.76 -6.86
CA SER A 898 -20.26 14.23 -7.15
C SER A 898 -20.52 14.27 -8.67
N PRO A 899 -21.70 13.84 -9.17
CA PRO A 899 -22.03 13.90 -10.60
C PRO A 899 -21.79 15.28 -11.21
N VAL A 900 -22.09 16.34 -10.47
CA VAL A 900 -21.85 17.73 -10.89
C VAL A 900 -20.36 18.00 -11.15
N VAL A 901 -19.49 17.48 -10.29
CA VAL A 901 -18.03 17.63 -10.41
C VAL A 901 -17.47 16.63 -11.42
N GLN A 902 -18.05 15.46 -11.63
CA GLN A 902 -17.59 14.51 -12.66
C GLN A 902 -17.90 15.01 -14.08
N GLU A 903 -19.09 15.57 -14.31
CA GLU A 903 -19.41 16.24 -15.57
C GLU A 903 -18.52 17.46 -15.78
N ASN A 904 -18.19 18.13 -14.68
CA ASN A 904 -17.42 19.35 -14.68
C ASN A 904 -16.28 19.32 -13.63
N PRO A 905 -15.16 18.58 -13.89
CA PRO A 905 -14.01 18.48 -12.98
C PRO A 905 -13.42 19.83 -12.55
N VAL A 906 -13.00 19.95 -11.30
CA VAL A 906 -12.32 21.16 -10.83
C VAL A 906 -10.97 21.33 -11.55
N GLU A 907 -10.75 22.51 -12.12
CA GLU A 907 -9.56 22.82 -12.92
C GLU A 907 -8.31 22.97 -12.05
N LEU A 908 -8.49 23.53 -10.84
CA LEU A 908 -7.41 23.76 -9.89
C LEU A 908 -7.88 23.63 -8.45
N LEU A 909 -7.27 22.70 -7.73
CA LEU A 909 -7.30 22.61 -6.28
C LEU A 909 -6.05 23.29 -5.69
N PHE A 910 -6.21 24.40 -4.98
CA PHE A 910 -5.10 25.09 -4.33
C PHE A 910 -5.11 24.79 -2.83
N LEU A 911 -4.10 24.07 -2.35
CA LEU A 911 -3.90 23.74 -0.95
C LEU A 911 -2.86 24.68 -0.35
N SER A 912 -3.33 25.83 0.13
CA SER A 912 -2.59 26.75 1.01
C SER A 912 -2.58 26.19 2.44
N ALA A 913 -2.21 24.91 2.56
CA ALA A 913 -2.33 24.15 3.80
C ALA A 913 -0.99 23.67 4.35
N CYS A 914 -0.76 23.95 5.64
CA CYS A 914 0.50 23.67 6.32
C CYS A 914 0.58 22.21 6.76
N GLN A 915 1.61 21.51 6.25
CA GLN A 915 2.14 20.14 6.54
C GLN A 915 2.16 19.11 5.38
N SER A 916 2.05 19.54 4.11
CA SER A 916 1.84 18.62 2.97
C SER A 916 3.06 18.03 2.24
N ALA A 917 3.96 17.36 2.97
CA ALA A 917 4.74 16.18 2.50
C ALA A 917 5.63 15.63 3.63
N LEU A 918 5.08 15.53 4.85
CA LEU A 918 5.83 15.23 6.08
C LEU A 918 5.96 13.73 6.41
N GLY A 919 5.27 12.85 5.69
CA GLY A 919 5.43 11.40 5.88
C GLY A 919 6.82 10.88 5.49
N LYS A 920 7.09 9.63 5.87
CA LYS A 920 8.32 8.92 5.50
C LYS A 920 8.43 8.75 3.98
N GLU A 921 9.64 8.92 3.48
CA GLU A 921 9.99 8.55 2.10
C GLU A 921 9.82 7.03 1.89
N PRO A 922 9.34 6.55 0.73
CA PRO A 922 9.03 7.27 -0.52
C PRO A 922 7.54 7.60 -0.83
N GLN A 923 6.59 7.40 0.10
CA GLN A 923 5.14 7.49 -0.18
C GLN A 923 4.47 8.82 0.20
N ALA A 924 5.04 9.63 1.08
CA ALA A 924 4.38 10.86 1.55
C ALA A 924 4.05 11.87 0.45
N ALA A 925 4.87 11.95 -0.61
CA ALA A 925 4.61 12.80 -1.76
C ALA A 925 3.55 12.22 -2.73
N LEU A 926 3.21 10.93 -2.59
CA LEU A 926 1.96 10.38 -3.16
C LEU A 926 0.73 10.93 -2.43
N GLY A 927 0.86 11.50 -1.23
CA GLY A 927 -0.26 12.18 -0.57
C GLY A 927 -0.80 13.35 -1.38
N LEU A 928 0.04 14.34 -1.70
CA LEU A 928 -0.37 15.52 -2.47
C LEU A 928 -0.70 15.21 -3.95
N ALA A 929 0.17 14.43 -4.62
CA ALA A 929 -0.08 14.00 -6.00
C ALA A 929 -1.27 13.05 -6.10
N GLY A 930 -1.46 12.24 -5.06
CA GLY A 930 -2.57 11.32 -4.93
C GLY A 930 -3.87 12.04 -4.64
N ILE A 931 -3.90 13.16 -3.90
CA ILE A 931 -5.12 13.98 -3.82
C ILE A 931 -5.57 14.37 -5.22
N ALA A 932 -4.67 14.84 -6.08
CA ALA A 932 -5.08 15.28 -7.42
C ALA A 932 -5.73 14.14 -8.21
N VAL A 933 -5.09 12.98 -8.24
CA VAL A 933 -5.60 11.79 -8.93
C VAL A 933 -6.89 11.26 -8.29
N LYS A 934 -6.92 11.15 -6.96
CA LYS A 934 -8.02 10.56 -6.20
C LYS A 934 -9.22 11.48 -6.09
N ALA A 935 -9.01 12.78 -6.01
CA ALA A 935 -10.06 13.78 -6.09
C ALA A 935 -10.53 14.03 -7.53
N GLY A 936 -9.93 13.39 -8.55
CA GLY A 936 -10.33 13.60 -9.95
C GLY A 936 -10.17 15.05 -10.43
N VAL A 937 -9.43 15.89 -9.70
CA VAL A 937 -9.18 17.28 -10.10
C VAL A 937 -8.12 17.29 -11.19
N ARG A 938 -8.20 18.26 -12.09
CA ARG A 938 -7.25 18.33 -13.22
C ARG A 938 -5.86 18.72 -12.75
N SER A 939 -5.77 19.55 -11.71
CA SER A 939 -4.51 20.00 -11.12
C SER A 939 -4.63 20.31 -9.64
N ALA A 940 -3.53 20.15 -8.92
CA ALA A 940 -3.39 20.62 -7.56
C ALA A 940 -2.11 21.43 -7.36
N VAL A 941 -2.18 22.50 -6.57
CA VAL A 941 -1.00 23.18 -6.02
C VAL A 941 -0.95 22.90 -4.52
N GLY A 942 0.22 22.53 -4.00
CA GLY A 942 0.44 22.36 -2.56
C GLY A 942 1.90 22.57 -2.17
N THR A 943 2.22 22.36 -0.89
CA THR A 943 3.53 22.74 -0.32
C THR A 943 4.35 21.53 0.15
N LEU A 944 5.63 21.44 -0.21
CA LEU A 944 6.53 20.34 0.18
C LEU A 944 6.95 20.35 1.66
N TRP A 945 6.82 21.49 2.34
CA TRP A 945 7.06 21.64 3.77
C TRP A 945 6.10 22.69 4.33
N GLN A 946 6.06 22.79 5.65
CA GLN A 946 5.31 23.83 6.33
C GLN A 946 5.84 25.21 5.90
N VAL A 947 5.00 25.95 5.19
CA VAL A 947 5.23 27.37 4.93
C VAL A 947 4.86 28.16 6.17
N SER A 948 5.54 29.28 6.43
CA SER A 948 5.03 30.21 7.43
C SER A 948 3.68 30.75 6.92
N SER A 949 2.68 30.80 7.79
CA SER A 949 1.42 31.51 7.55
C SER A 949 1.62 33.03 7.62
N GLY A 950 2.74 33.50 7.05
CA GLY A 950 3.20 34.87 7.02
C GLY A 950 2.98 35.52 5.65
N GLU A 951 3.58 36.68 5.48
CA GLU A 951 3.41 37.56 4.31
C GLU A 951 3.80 36.88 2.97
N SER A 952 4.81 36.02 2.97
CA SER A 952 5.32 35.35 1.77
C SER A 952 4.30 34.41 1.11
N THR A 953 3.60 33.59 1.90
CA THR A 953 2.56 32.68 1.41
C THR A 953 1.43 33.46 0.75
N ARG A 954 0.90 34.47 1.46
CA ARG A 954 -0.17 35.34 0.95
C ARG A 954 0.24 35.98 -0.38
N LEU A 955 1.43 36.59 -0.43
CA LEU A 955 1.94 37.23 -1.64
C LEU A 955 2.12 36.25 -2.81
N LEU A 956 2.61 35.04 -2.56
CA LEU A 956 2.79 34.04 -3.62
C LEU A 956 1.44 33.60 -4.19
N VAL A 957 0.45 33.38 -3.32
CA VAL A 957 -0.92 33.02 -3.71
C VAL A 957 -1.55 34.13 -4.55
N GLU A 958 -1.45 35.38 -4.11
CA GLU A 958 -1.97 36.53 -4.85
C GLU A 958 -1.30 36.72 -6.21
N GLU A 959 0.03 36.63 -6.26
CA GLU A 959 0.77 36.72 -7.53
C GLU A 959 0.37 35.56 -8.46
N PHE A 960 0.27 34.33 -7.95
CA PHE A 960 -0.15 33.18 -8.73
C PHE A 960 -1.52 33.38 -9.37
N TYR A 961 -2.55 33.70 -8.57
CA TYR A 961 -3.90 33.91 -9.10
C TYR A 961 -3.97 35.15 -10.00
N GLY A 962 -3.21 36.21 -9.69
CA GLY A 962 -3.15 37.42 -10.51
C GLY A 962 -2.56 37.17 -11.89
N LYS A 963 -1.44 36.42 -11.97
CA LYS A 963 -0.84 36.02 -13.26
C LYS A 963 -1.76 35.07 -14.02
N TYR A 964 -2.34 34.08 -13.35
CA TYR A 964 -3.20 33.08 -14.00
C TYR A 964 -4.50 33.71 -14.54
N LYS A 965 -5.14 34.60 -13.76
CA LYS A 965 -6.32 35.37 -14.20
C LYS A 965 -6.06 36.25 -15.42
N GLY A 966 -4.83 36.73 -15.59
CA GLY A 966 -4.41 37.48 -16.77
C GLY A 966 -4.50 36.71 -18.10
N GLY A 967 -4.72 35.39 -18.07
CA GLY A 967 -5.16 34.56 -19.20
C GLY A 967 -4.12 34.27 -20.29
N LYS A 968 -2.90 34.81 -20.17
CA LYS A 968 -1.82 34.67 -21.17
C LYS A 968 -0.80 33.59 -20.86
N VAL A 969 -0.93 32.94 -19.70
CA VAL A 969 0.06 32.02 -19.15
C VAL A 969 -0.64 30.78 -18.60
N SER A 970 0.06 29.66 -18.67
CA SER A 970 -0.34 28.39 -18.07
C SER A 970 -0.28 28.42 -16.54
N LYS A 971 -0.92 27.47 -15.86
CA LYS A 971 -0.82 27.33 -14.39
C LYS A 971 0.63 27.23 -13.92
N ALA A 972 1.47 26.48 -14.64
CA ALA A 972 2.88 26.35 -14.28
C ALA A 972 3.68 27.63 -14.51
N GLU A 973 3.41 28.37 -15.58
CA GLU A 973 4.03 29.69 -15.82
C GLU A 973 3.58 30.72 -14.78
N ALA A 974 2.31 30.69 -14.36
CA ALA A 974 1.81 31.55 -13.28
C ALA A 974 2.55 31.27 -11.96
N LEU A 975 2.76 29.99 -11.61
CA LEU A 975 3.54 29.61 -10.42
C LEU A 975 5.00 30.04 -10.54
N GLN A 976 5.63 29.80 -11.69
CA GLN A 976 7.00 30.24 -11.95
C GLN A 976 7.15 31.76 -11.79
N GLN A 977 6.21 32.54 -12.31
CA GLN A 977 6.21 33.99 -12.18
C GLN A 977 5.97 34.45 -10.75
N ALA A 978 5.09 33.79 -10.00
CA ALA A 978 4.89 34.08 -8.58
C ALA A 978 6.17 33.82 -7.77
N GLN A 979 6.85 32.69 -8.01
CA GLN A 979 8.16 32.39 -7.42
C GLN A 979 9.22 33.44 -7.80
N GLN A 980 9.20 33.90 -9.06
CA GLN A 980 10.08 34.94 -9.54
C GLN A 980 9.78 36.32 -8.90
N SER A 981 8.52 36.63 -8.59
CA SER A 981 8.14 37.86 -7.87
C SER A 981 8.65 37.85 -6.42
N LEU A 982 8.69 36.67 -5.77
CA LEU A 982 9.20 36.54 -4.40
C LEU A 982 10.72 36.62 -4.33
N ILE A 983 11.44 35.91 -5.22
CA ILE A 983 12.91 35.87 -5.18
C ILE A 983 13.55 37.26 -5.42
N THR A 984 12.86 38.17 -6.11
CA THR A 984 13.35 39.54 -6.33
C THR A 984 13.18 40.46 -5.12
N LYS A 985 12.42 40.04 -4.10
CA LYS A 985 12.22 40.81 -2.86
C LYS A 985 13.30 40.39 -1.86
N GLU A 986 14.03 41.37 -1.31
CA GLU A 986 15.13 41.11 -0.36
C GLU A 986 14.69 40.25 0.84
N SER A 987 13.49 40.51 1.38
CA SER A 987 12.90 39.75 2.49
C SER A 987 12.52 38.30 2.16
N PHE A 988 12.31 37.98 0.88
CA PHE A 988 11.82 36.66 0.44
C PHE A 988 12.74 35.96 -0.56
N TYR A 989 14.01 36.35 -0.60
CA TYR A 989 15.02 35.72 -1.47
C TYR A 989 15.20 34.23 -1.15
N ASP A 990 15.03 33.79 0.11
CA ASP A 990 15.19 32.36 0.48
C ASP A 990 14.25 31.46 -0.33
N PRO A 991 14.77 30.39 -0.95
CA PRO A 991 13.96 29.27 -1.40
C PRO A 991 12.93 28.75 -0.37
N PHE A 992 13.19 28.87 0.93
CA PHE A 992 12.24 28.52 1.98
C PHE A 992 10.85 29.13 1.74
N PHE A 993 10.78 30.35 1.21
CA PHE A 993 9.53 31.08 1.00
C PHE A 993 8.80 30.75 -0.30
N TRP A 994 9.51 30.40 -1.36
CA TRP A 994 8.92 30.24 -2.71
C TRP A 994 9.03 28.83 -3.29
N ALA A 995 10.02 28.04 -2.88
CA ALA A 995 10.25 26.68 -3.37
C ALA A 995 9.34 25.56 -2.82
N PRO A 996 8.59 25.70 -1.70
CA PRO A 996 7.71 24.62 -1.27
C PRO A 996 6.55 24.40 -2.23
N PHE A 997 6.09 25.44 -2.92
CA PHE A 997 4.93 25.35 -3.82
C PHE A 997 5.27 24.53 -5.06
N VAL A 998 4.50 23.47 -5.27
CA VAL A 998 4.60 22.59 -6.44
C VAL A 998 3.24 22.45 -7.10
N LEU A 999 3.23 22.53 -8.43
CA LEU A 999 2.05 22.22 -9.24
C LEU A 999 2.11 20.75 -9.67
N ILE A 1000 1.00 20.04 -9.47
CA ILE A 1000 0.82 18.64 -9.82
C ILE A 1000 -0.35 18.48 -10.77
N GLY A 1001 -0.17 17.67 -11.81
CA GLY A 1001 -1.22 17.34 -12.78
C GLY A 1001 -1.18 18.24 -14.01
N ASN A 1002 -2.36 18.57 -14.55
CA ASN A 1002 -2.47 19.40 -15.75
C ASN A 1002 -1.81 20.76 -15.51
N TRP A 1003 -0.91 21.19 -16.38
CA TRP A 1003 -0.17 22.43 -16.14
C TRP A 1003 -0.61 23.61 -17.00
N GLN A 1004 -1.48 23.36 -18.00
CA GLN A 1004 -1.80 24.30 -19.07
C GLN A 1004 -2.71 25.46 -18.64
#